data_AF-A0A9J9HGJ6-F1
#
_entry.id   AF-A0A9J9HGJ6-F1
#
_cell.length_a   1.000
_cell.length_b   1.000
_cell.length_c   1.000
_cell.angle_alpha   90.00
_cell.angle_beta   90.00
_cell.angle_gamma   90.00
#
_symmetry.space_group_name_H-M   'P 1'
#
loop_
_entity.id
_entity.type
_entity.pdbx_description
1 polymer ?
#
loop_
_entity_poly.entity_id
_entity_poly.type
_entity_poly.pdbx_seq_one_letter_code
_entity_poly.pdbx_strand_id
1 'polypeptide(L)'
;MVRASRRLPVIDSVKLNKLRLSPINVRKVSEDRLRLDELTPDVEARGILQNMLVTPAKPKGTFEVLDGGRRWRALMRLVEAGTIVAADYDVPVRVITGDIAHLSETSFAATYHQLPLTPAEECRAYEHFIGKGADIDGVAKRFGKTRRFVEGRLRLASLAEPIFDALASGAITLDIAKAYASTESHDKQLDVWSTYGQNSYVNADSIRRVIANDALKSNEPIALLIGEDRYAAAGGRVDRDLFSEGGDRWIDPEIAKGVAAEMMEAEAKRIGEESGLAWIRPIASSYAYNHAQDLYRVMLDPPELTDEQAARLEAIEARRSELEELMQDEALDEDQFKALDSEDDALMAEAEAIENRLPVLPDELKPHVGAFLLLTPQGEMRLDTQFFSEQPIQRIDDEAQGEGEEDDGEGGEEGERLAGGFRIGGADKEAPSLPEEAVGPGGKPLSARLYDELAMQRRDILAASLLAEPALALDYALFTMIDARSQSTRHTGYHSVHYGSTLRAGAPQDPISGDMPVTRARQYLAEAHDGLDAAWTEPADIVERFEAFRALGDDAKAAWLAYIVAVSLEAKGGFKAEQIPLQNRLASILEIDVAAWWRPTAENFFDRVNKGTILTLLNDVGGGSLTARHATLKKGEIAASCEKLFAGESIVEPDVKEAALAWVPNAMRFLDRVPEQAEEPFDALGDLDVAESDGADDSETDDGDAVTAAPTASAPAEADEDELAAAEA
;
A
#
# COMPACT_ATOMS: atom_id res chain seq x y z
N MET A 1 -4.57 60.76 -29.21
CA MET A 1 -3.69 59.86 -28.43
C MET A 1 -2.38 59.70 -29.20
N VAL A 2 -1.40 60.56 -28.93
CA VAL A 2 -0.12 60.60 -29.66
C VAL A 2 0.74 59.43 -29.18
N ARG A 3 1.04 58.47 -30.07
CA ARG A 3 2.03 57.41 -29.82
C ARG A 3 3.39 58.08 -29.60
N ALA A 4 3.84 58.13 -28.35
CA ALA A 4 5.20 58.49 -28.02
C ALA A 4 6.13 57.48 -28.69
N SER A 5 6.97 57.98 -29.62
CA SER A 5 8.08 57.24 -30.20
C SER A 5 8.93 56.65 -29.08
N ARG A 6 8.89 55.33 -28.89
CA ARG A 6 9.90 54.59 -28.10
C ARG A 6 11.22 54.70 -28.87
N ARG A 7 12.01 55.75 -28.60
CA ARG A 7 13.43 55.76 -28.97
C ARG A 7 14.07 54.54 -28.29
N LEU A 8 14.72 53.68 -29.07
CA LEU A 8 15.62 52.66 -28.54
C LEU A 8 16.65 53.38 -27.64
N PRO A 9 16.82 53.00 -26.37
CA PRO A 9 17.76 53.68 -25.48
C PRO A 9 19.19 53.46 -25.99
N VAL A 10 19.93 54.56 -26.13
CA VAL A 10 21.35 54.57 -26.53
C VAL A 10 22.14 53.83 -25.44
N ILE A 11 22.95 52.85 -25.86
CA ILE A 11 23.97 52.23 -25.00
C ILE A 11 25.11 53.25 -24.95
N ASP A 12 25.28 53.89 -23.80
CA ASP A 12 26.39 54.81 -23.56
C ASP A 12 27.53 54.03 -22.89
N SER A 13 28.76 54.29 -23.32
CA SER A 13 29.95 53.86 -22.58
C SER A 13 30.39 54.96 -21.64
N VAL A 14 30.61 54.63 -20.37
CA VAL A 14 31.08 55.58 -19.36
C VAL A 14 32.35 55.05 -18.72
N LYS A 15 33.35 55.92 -18.54
CA LYS A 15 34.59 55.57 -17.84
C LYS A 15 34.29 55.17 -16.39
N LEU A 16 34.92 54.09 -15.93
CA LEU A 16 34.68 53.53 -14.60
C LEU A 16 34.89 54.55 -13.47
N ASN A 17 35.86 55.46 -13.60
CA ASN A 17 36.11 56.54 -12.64
C ASN A 17 34.99 57.60 -12.55
N LYS A 18 34.04 57.62 -13.48
CA LYS A 18 32.84 58.47 -13.46
C LYS A 18 31.62 57.76 -12.87
N LEU A 19 31.75 56.51 -12.46
CA LEU A 19 30.67 55.73 -11.85
C LEU A 19 30.85 55.65 -10.34
N ARG A 20 29.79 55.94 -9.59
CA ARG A 20 29.70 55.69 -8.14
C ARG A 20 28.46 54.88 -7.81
N LEU A 21 28.47 54.14 -6.72
CA LEU A 21 27.29 53.38 -6.29
C LEU A 21 26.19 54.32 -5.76
N SER A 22 24.95 54.15 -6.21
CA SER A 22 23.82 54.95 -5.70
C SER A 22 23.32 54.44 -4.35
N PRO A 23 22.92 55.32 -3.40
CA PRO A 23 22.18 54.92 -2.21
C PRO A 23 20.81 54.28 -2.50
N ILE A 24 20.27 54.47 -3.71
CA ILE A 24 18.98 53.95 -4.18
C ILE A 24 19.05 52.45 -4.54
N ASN A 25 20.26 51.88 -4.67
CA ASN A 25 20.41 50.46 -4.98
C ASN A 25 19.72 49.58 -3.90
N VAL A 26 18.80 48.73 -4.35
CA VAL A 26 17.97 47.90 -3.46
C VAL A 26 18.78 46.84 -2.71
N ARG A 27 19.93 46.39 -3.27
CA ARG A 27 20.74 45.33 -2.69
C ARG A 27 21.78 45.90 -1.71
N LYS A 28 21.44 45.91 -0.42
CA LYS A 28 22.24 46.48 0.70
C LYS A 28 23.06 45.46 1.52
N VAL A 29 23.24 44.24 1.03
CA VAL A 29 23.97 43.19 1.77
C VAL A 29 25.48 43.47 1.88
N SER A 30 26.12 42.94 2.93
CA SER A 30 27.58 43.03 3.14
C SER A 30 28.37 42.43 1.98
N GLU A 31 29.60 42.89 1.78
CA GLU A 31 30.42 42.49 0.63
C GLU A 31 30.66 40.98 0.53
N ASP A 32 30.81 40.29 1.67
CA ASP A 32 30.96 38.83 1.72
C ASP A 32 29.76 38.09 1.14
N ARG A 33 28.54 38.63 1.30
CA ARG A 33 27.31 38.04 0.73
C ARG A 33 27.11 38.37 -0.75
N LEU A 34 27.92 39.25 -1.33
CA LEU A 34 27.85 39.57 -2.76
C LEU A 34 28.58 38.54 -3.64
N ARG A 35 29.28 37.56 -3.04
CA ARG A 35 30.03 36.49 -3.72
C ARG A 35 30.92 37.06 -4.85
N LEU A 36 31.64 38.14 -4.54
CA LEU A 36 32.46 38.85 -5.53
C LEU A 36 33.65 38.00 -6.00
N ASP A 37 34.10 37.05 -5.19
CA ASP A 37 35.17 36.11 -5.56
C ASP A 37 34.76 35.20 -6.74
N GLU A 38 33.45 34.94 -6.90
CA GLU A 38 32.95 34.17 -8.04
C GLU A 38 32.80 35.04 -9.30
N LEU A 39 32.41 36.31 -9.12
CA LEU A 39 32.10 37.23 -10.23
C LEU A 39 33.33 37.92 -10.80
N THR A 40 34.34 38.22 -9.99
CA THR A 40 35.53 38.99 -10.40
C THR A 40 36.33 38.28 -11.50
N PRO A 41 36.63 36.97 -11.41
CA PRO A 41 37.32 36.24 -12.48
C PRO A 41 36.51 36.16 -13.79
N ASP A 42 35.19 36.08 -13.70
CA ASP A 42 34.31 36.08 -14.88
C ASP A 42 34.35 37.45 -15.59
N VAL A 43 34.27 38.53 -14.81
CA VAL A 43 34.38 39.90 -15.32
C VAL A 43 35.76 40.18 -15.92
N GLU A 44 36.83 39.65 -15.31
CA GLU A 44 38.18 39.75 -15.88
C GLU A 44 38.29 39.02 -17.23
N ALA A 45 37.69 37.84 -17.34
CA ALA A 45 37.79 37.01 -18.54
C ALA A 45 36.89 37.49 -19.70
N ARG A 46 35.70 38.03 -19.41
CA ARG A 46 34.66 38.33 -20.42
C ARG A 46 34.19 39.78 -20.45
N GLY A 47 34.61 40.59 -19.49
CA GLY A 47 34.06 41.94 -19.29
C GLY A 47 32.62 41.91 -18.78
N ILE A 48 31.92 43.05 -18.92
CA ILE A 48 30.54 43.19 -18.44
C ILE A 48 29.56 42.72 -19.52
N LEU A 49 28.88 41.60 -19.27
CA LEU A 49 27.88 41.02 -20.20
C LEU A 49 26.51 41.70 -20.16
N GLN A 50 26.15 42.30 -19.02
CA GLN A 50 24.87 42.97 -18.81
C GLN A 50 25.10 44.42 -18.40
N ASN A 51 24.57 45.35 -19.19
CA ASN A 51 24.72 46.80 -18.99
C ASN A 51 24.28 47.22 -17.58
N MET A 52 25.02 48.15 -16.97
CA MET A 52 24.61 48.72 -15.68
C MET A 52 23.55 49.81 -15.89
N LEU A 53 22.58 49.91 -14.97
CA LEU A 53 21.60 50.99 -14.99
C LEU A 53 22.12 52.14 -14.14
N VAL A 54 22.21 53.34 -14.73
CA VAL A 54 22.80 54.50 -14.05
C VAL A 54 21.91 55.73 -14.16
N THR A 55 21.98 56.64 -13.19
CA THR A 55 21.35 57.97 -13.24
C THR A 55 22.40 59.08 -13.23
N PRO A 56 22.22 60.21 -13.94
CA PRO A 56 23.14 61.34 -13.89
C PRO A 56 23.29 61.90 -12.47
N ALA A 57 24.51 62.22 -12.08
CA ALA A 57 24.86 62.70 -10.75
C ALA A 57 25.72 63.98 -10.80
N LYS A 58 25.88 64.67 -9.68
CA LYS A 58 26.77 65.85 -9.56
C LYS A 58 28.18 65.44 -9.11
N PRO A 59 29.28 66.01 -9.64
CA PRO A 59 29.36 67.04 -10.69
C PRO A 59 29.01 66.49 -12.09
N LYS A 60 28.69 67.40 -13.03
CA LYS A 60 28.24 67.06 -14.39
C LYS A 60 29.23 66.11 -15.08
N GLY A 61 28.73 64.99 -15.61
CA GLY A 61 29.53 63.93 -16.24
C GLY A 61 29.84 62.75 -15.32
N THR A 62 29.33 62.75 -14.09
CA THR A 62 29.36 61.60 -13.16
C THR A 62 28.00 60.91 -13.16
N PHE A 63 27.98 59.59 -12.94
CA PHE A 63 26.76 58.79 -12.88
C PHE A 63 26.72 57.90 -11.64
N GLU A 64 25.51 57.63 -11.17
CA GLU A 64 25.21 56.79 -10.02
C GLU A 64 24.62 55.46 -10.46
N VAL A 65 25.23 54.34 -10.06
CA VAL A 65 24.79 52.97 -10.40
C VAL A 65 23.58 52.58 -9.55
N LEU A 66 22.44 52.45 -10.20
CA LEU A 66 21.16 52.02 -9.63
C LEU A 66 21.09 50.50 -9.55
N ASP A 67 21.37 49.83 -10.68
CA ASP A 67 21.43 48.36 -10.80
C ASP A 67 22.76 47.90 -11.39
N GLY A 68 23.26 46.77 -10.93
CA GLY A 68 24.61 46.27 -11.25
C GLY A 68 25.67 46.56 -10.20
N GLY A 69 25.29 46.86 -8.96
CA GLY A 69 26.23 47.15 -7.86
C GLY A 69 27.25 46.02 -7.56
N ARG A 70 26.92 44.75 -7.87
CA ARG A 70 27.88 43.62 -7.80
C ARG A 70 28.96 43.73 -8.88
N ARG A 71 28.55 44.04 -10.11
CA ARG A 71 29.44 44.19 -11.27
C ARG A 71 30.37 45.40 -11.10
N TRP A 72 29.85 46.52 -10.60
CA TRP A 72 30.67 47.70 -10.29
C TRP A 72 31.75 47.40 -9.24
N ARG A 73 31.40 46.68 -8.16
CA ARG A 73 32.38 46.26 -7.14
C ARG A 73 33.42 45.26 -7.66
N ALA A 74 33.02 44.32 -8.52
CA ALA A 74 33.97 43.40 -9.17
C ALA A 74 35.00 44.17 -10.01
N LEU A 75 34.57 45.19 -10.77
CA LEU A 75 35.49 46.06 -11.51
C LEU A 75 36.41 46.86 -10.56
N MET A 76 35.90 47.36 -9.44
CA MET A 76 36.73 48.06 -8.44
C MET A 76 37.80 47.13 -7.85
N ARG A 77 37.49 45.85 -7.59
CA ARG A 77 38.51 44.86 -7.17
C ARG A 77 39.59 44.62 -8.23
N LEU A 78 39.23 44.63 -9.52
CA LEU A 78 40.21 44.53 -10.61
C LEU A 78 41.09 45.79 -10.70
N VAL A 79 40.55 46.96 -10.37
CA VAL A 79 41.34 48.21 -10.27
C VAL A 79 42.31 48.14 -9.10
N GLU A 80 41.84 47.68 -7.94
CA GLU A 80 42.65 47.53 -6.73
C GLU A 80 43.77 46.48 -6.92
N ALA A 81 43.48 45.39 -7.65
CA ALA A 81 44.46 44.40 -8.05
C ALA A 81 45.43 44.89 -9.15
N GLY A 82 45.20 46.07 -9.73
CA GLY A 82 46.02 46.65 -10.80
C GLY A 82 45.80 46.03 -12.19
N THR A 83 44.83 45.14 -12.35
CA THR A 83 44.50 44.49 -13.63
C THR A 83 43.92 45.47 -14.65
N ILE A 84 43.14 46.46 -14.19
CA ILE A 84 42.52 47.47 -15.05
C ILE A 84 42.73 48.89 -14.49
N VAL A 85 42.79 49.88 -15.38
CA VAL A 85 42.90 51.30 -15.00
C VAL A 85 41.53 51.96 -15.09
N ALA A 86 41.00 52.45 -13.96
CA ALA A 86 39.64 53.00 -13.88
C ALA A 86 39.39 54.23 -14.80
N ALA A 87 40.44 54.98 -15.14
CA ALA A 87 40.34 56.13 -16.03
C ALA A 87 40.15 55.74 -17.50
N ASP A 88 40.68 54.58 -17.89
CA ASP A 88 40.72 54.14 -19.28
C ASP A 88 39.67 53.06 -19.57
N TYR A 89 39.17 52.38 -18.54
CA TYR A 89 38.19 51.30 -18.67
C TYR A 89 36.78 51.83 -18.96
N ASP A 90 36.25 51.45 -20.12
CA ASP A 90 34.92 51.76 -20.62
C ASP A 90 33.88 50.74 -20.10
N VAL A 91 32.83 51.23 -19.44
CA VAL A 91 31.76 50.39 -18.88
C VAL A 91 30.47 50.62 -19.68
N PRO A 92 29.83 49.55 -20.18
CA PRO A 92 28.55 49.67 -20.86
C PRO A 92 27.44 49.99 -19.84
N VAL A 93 26.79 51.14 -20.04
CA VAL A 93 25.71 51.61 -19.16
C VAL A 93 24.45 51.98 -19.94
N ARG A 94 23.32 51.97 -19.24
CA ARG A 94 22.06 52.53 -19.70
C ARG A 94 21.66 53.65 -18.75
N VAL A 95 21.61 54.86 -19.25
CA VAL A 95 21.24 56.04 -18.47
C VAL A 95 19.72 56.09 -18.31
N ILE A 96 19.25 56.24 -17.07
CA ILE A 96 17.84 56.36 -16.70
C ILE A 96 17.67 57.69 -15.95
N THR A 97 16.67 58.47 -16.36
CA THR A 97 16.33 59.76 -15.76
C THR A 97 14.91 59.70 -15.22
N GLY A 98 14.70 60.13 -13.98
CA GLY A 98 13.40 60.14 -13.32
C GLY A 98 13.49 60.69 -11.90
N ASP A 99 12.35 60.71 -11.19
CA ASP A 99 12.31 61.00 -9.76
C ASP A 99 12.80 59.79 -8.93
N ILE A 100 13.02 59.99 -7.62
CA ILE A 100 13.57 58.95 -6.74
C ILE A 100 12.69 57.70 -6.72
N ALA A 101 11.36 57.87 -6.78
CA ALA A 101 10.41 56.77 -6.81
C ALA A 101 10.58 55.90 -8.07
N HIS A 102 10.61 56.52 -9.26
CA HIS A 102 10.82 55.82 -10.52
C HIS A 102 12.17 55.11 -10.60
N LEU A 103 13.24 55.73 -10.08
CA LEU A 103 14.58 55.12 -10.05
C LEU A 103 14.64 53.92 -9.11
N SER A 104 13.97 53.98 -7.95
CA SER A 104 13.87 52.87 -7.00
C SER A 104 13.06 51.70 -7.58
N GLU A 105 11.90 51.97 -8.18
CA GLU A 105 11.06 50.97 -8.84
C GLU A 105 11.82 50.26 -9.97
N THR A 106 12.53 51.03 -10.80
CA THR A 106 13.32 50.47 -11.91
C THR A 106 14.46 49.58 -11.41
N SER A 107 15.14 49.97 -10.32
CA SER A 107 16.17 49.13 -9.69
C SER A 107 15.58 47.83 -9.10
N PHE A 108 14.38 47.90 -8.51
CA PHE A 108 13.68 46.73 -7.99
C PHE A 108 13.25 45.79 -9.12
N ALA A 109 12.57 46.30 -10.15
CA ALA A 109 12.09 45.51 -11.29
C ALA A 109 13.23 44.79 -12.04
N ALA A 110 14.37 45.45 -12.22
CA ALA A 110 15.55 44.86 -12.86
C ALA A 110 16.12 43.66 -12.08
N THR A 111 15.96 43.64 -10.75
CA THR A 111 16.37 42.52 -9.89
C THR A 111 15.27 41.47 -9.76
N TYR A 112 14.02 41.90 -9.60
CA TYR A 112 12.88 41.03 -9.26
C TYR A 112 12.49 40.07 -10.39
N HIS A 113 12.59 40.49 -11.65
CA HIS A 113 12.21 39.66 -12.80
C HIS A 113 13.29 38.66 -13.26
N GLN A 114 14.39 38.51 -12.52
CA GLN A 114 15.43 37.55 -12.85
C GLN A 114 15.07 36.17 -12.29
N LEU A 115 14.75 35.21 -13.17
CA LEU A 115 14.61 33.81 -12.80
C LEU A 115 15.99 33.13 -12.84
N PRO A 116 16.49 32.57 -11.73
CA PRO A 116 17.73 31.79 -11.75
C PRO A 116 17.53 30.50 -12.56
N LEU A 117 18.61 30.00 -13.15
CA LEU A 117 18.62 28.66 -13.75
C LEU A 117 18.28 27.62 -12.68
N THR A 118 17.47 26.64 -13.06
CA THR A 118 17.19 25.47 -12.24
C THR A 118 18.44 24.58 -12.13
N PRO A 119 18.57 23.78 -11.06
CA PRO A 119 19.69 22.85 -10.92
C PRO A 119 19.84 21.88 -12.10
N ALA A 120 18.74 21.41 -12.70
CA ALA A 120 18.77 20.52 -13.87
C ALA A 120 19.30 21.23 -15.12
N GLU A 121 18.90 22.48 -15.36
CA GLU A 121 19.45 23.31 -16.44
C GLU A 121 20.94 23.58 -16.24
N GLU A 122 21.39 23.83 -15.01
CA GLU A 122 22.83 23.94 -14.70
C GLU A 122 23.57 22.64 -15.06
N CYS A 123 23.04 21.47 -14.69
CA CYS A 123 23.67 20.17 -14.99
C CYS A 123 23.85 19.97 -16.50
N ARG A 124 22.80 20.17 -17.30
CA ARG A 124 22.86 20.08 -18.77
C ARG A 124 23.82 21.10 -19.39
N ALA A 125 23.88 22.32 -18.84
CA ALA A 125 24.81 23.33 -19.32
C ALA A 125 26.28 22.92 -19.09
N TYR A 126 26.62 22.39 -17.91
CA TYR A 126 27.97 21.91 -17.62
C TYR A 126 28.33 20.69 -18.48
N GLU A 127 27.42 19.73 -18.63
CA GLU A 127 27.60 18.57 -19.50
C GLU A 127 27.92 18.98 -20.95
N HIS A 128 27.15 19.93 -21.50
CA HIS A 128 27.38 20.46 -22.85
C HIS A 128 28.74 21.17 -23.00
N PHE A 129 29.22 21.89 -21.97
CA PHE A 129 30.53 22.53 -22.03
C PHE A 129 31.66 21.52 -22.04
N ILE A 130 31.58 20.48 -21.21
CA ILE A 130 32.60 19.43 -21.13
C ILE A 130 32.58 18.55 -22.39
N GLY A 131 31.40 18.18 -22.89
CA GLY A 131 31.24 17.41 -24.13
C GLY A 131 31.82 18.09 -25.37
N LYS A 132 31.97 19.42 -25.34
CA LYS A 132 32.66 20.21 -26.39
C LYS A 132 34.19 20.28 -26.24
N GLY A 133 34.77 19.49 -25.34
CA GLY A 133 36.22 19.40 -25.13
C GLY A 133 36.78 20.45 -24.18
N ALA A 134 35.95 21.10 -23.35
CA ALA A 134 36.44 21.98 -22.29
C ALA A 134 36.91 21.16 -21.07
N ASP A 135 38.02 21.58 -20.47
CA ASP A 135 38.51 21.02 -19.21
C ASP A 135 37.70 21.51 -17.99
N ILE A 136 37.53 20.63 -16.99
CA ILE A 136 36.72 20.87 -15.78
C ILE A 136 37.29 22.04 -14.97
N ASP A 137 38.62 22.09 -14.76
CA ASP A 137 39.26 23.17 -14.00
C ASP A 137 39.13 24.51 -14.73
N GLY A 138 39.24 24.49 -16.06
CA GLY A 138 38.97 25.65 -16.90
C GLY A 138 37.53 26.16 -16.79
N VAL A 139 36.53 25.27 -16.79
CA VAL A 139 35.12 25.63 -16.59
C VAL A 139 34.90 26.21 -15.20
N ALA A 140 35.40 25.55 -14.15
CA ALA A 140 35.27 25.98 -12.76
C ALA A 140 35.82 27.41 -12.57
N LYS A 141 37.05 27.68 -13.05
CA LYS A 141 37.67 29.00 -12.99
C LYS A 141 36.85 30.08 -13.69
N ARG A 142 36.31 29.79 -14.88
CA ARG A 142 35.54 30.75 -15.68
C ARG A 142 34.19 31.11 -15.08
N PHE A 143 33.58 30.24 -14.28
CA PHE A 143 32.29 30.50 -13.62
C PHE A 143 32.45 30.85 -12.14
N GLY A 144 33.70 30.97 -11.65
CA GLY A 144 33.98 31.27 -10.25
C GLY A 144 33.49 30.18 -9.30
N LYS A 145 33.46 28.92 -9.74
CA LYS A 145 33.05 27.77 -8.94
C LYS A 145 34.24 26.86 -8.64
N THR A 146 34.10 25.98 -7.66
CA THR A 146 35.11 24.98 -7.36
C THR A 146 35.02 23.82 -8.36
N ARG A 147 36.14 23.13 -8.60
CA ARG A 147 36.18 21.89 -9.39
C ARG A 147 35.11 20.90 -8.92
N ARG A 148 35.05 20.67 -7.60
CA ARG A 148 34.07 19.80 -6.94
C ARG A 148 32.61 20.19 -7.21
N PHE A 149 32.32 21.49 -7.35
CA PHE A 149 30.97 21.95 -7.70
C PHE A 149 30.58 21.53 -9.12
N VAL A 150 31.50 21.68 -10.08
CA VAL A 150 31.27 21.28 -11.48
C VAL A 150 31.14 19.76 -11.60
N GLU A 151 32.04 19.00 -10.96
CA GLU A 151 31.97 17.54 -10.89
C GLU A 151 30.64 17.06 -10.29
N GLY A 152 30.18 17.69 -9.20
CA GLY A 152 28.89 17.37 -8.59
C GLY A 152 27.69 17.60 -9.52
N ARG A 153 27.73 18.61 -10.38
CA ARG A 153 26.69 18.87 -11.39
C ARG A 153 26.73 17.86 -12.54
N LEU A 154 27.92 17.46 -12.98
CA LEU A 154 28.08 16.39 -13.97
C LEU A 154 27.57 15.04 -13.44
N ARG A 155 27.85 14.74 -12.16
CA ARG A 155 27.36 13.53 -11.50
C ARG A 155 25.83 13.44 -11.44
N LEU A 156 25.18 14.59 -11.28
CA LEU A 156 23.73 14.68 -11.32
C LEU A 156 23.20 14.56 -12.76
N ALA A 157 23.92 15.06 -13.76
CA ALA A 157 23.57 14.90 -15.18
C ALA A 157 23.56 13.41 -15.60
N SER A 158 24.42 12.59 -15.00
CA SER A 158 24.52 11.15 -15.27
C SER A 158 23.56 10.27 -14.43
N LEU A 159 22.53 10.84 -13.80
CA LEU A 159 21.50 10.07 -13.09
C LEU A 159 20.63 9.26 -14.07
N ALA A 160 20.02 8.17 -13.60
CA ALA A 160 19.01 7.45 -14.35
C ALA A 160 17.86 8.38 -14.77
N GLU A 161 17.36 8.20 -15.99
CA GLU A 161 16.44 9.12 -16.67
C GLU A 161 15.19 9.48 -15.84
N PRO A 162 14.47 8.53 -15.19
CA PRO A 162 13.30 8.87 -14.37
C PRO A 162 13.63 9.81 -13.20
N ILE A 163 14.82 9.67 -12.61
CA ILE A 163 15.27 10.45 -11.46
C ILE A 163 15.71 11.84 -11.92
N PHE A 164 16.41 11.93 -13.05
CA PHE A 164 16.81 13.21 -13.63
C PHE A 164 15.60 14.05 -14.05
N ASP A 165 14.58 13.42 -14.65
CA ASP A 165 13.34 14.09 -15.04
C ASP A 165 12.52 14.54 -13.83
N ALA A 166 12.53 13.76 -12.75
CA ALA A 166 11.95 14.19 -11.47
C ALA A 166 12.66 15.44 -10.91
N LEU A 167 13.99 15.55 -11.06
CA LEU A 167 14.72 16.76 -10.66
C LEU A 167 14.41 17.94 -11.60
N ALA A 168 14.28 17.69 -12.90
CA ALA A 168 14.00 18.71 -13.91
C ALA A 168 12.58 19.30 -13.78
N SER A 169 11.60 18.46 -13.44
CA SER A 169 10.21 18.88 -13.16
C SER A 169 10.04 19.51 -11.78
N GLY A 170 11.02 19.38 -10.89
CA GLY A 170 10.95 19.83 -9.50
C GLY A 170 10.17 18.89 -8.57
N ALA A 171 9.82 17.68 -9.03
CA ALA A 171 9.18 16.65 -8.22
C ALA A 171 10.09 16.17 -7.07
N ILE A 172 11.41 16.17 -7.28
CA ILE A 172 12.41 15.92 -6.22
C ILE A 172 13.32 17.13 -6.02
N THR A 173 13.78 17.28 -4.78
CA THR A 173 14.74 18.33 -4.44
C THR A 173 16.16 17.96 -4.89
N LEU A 174 17.03 18.97 -5.03
CA LEU A 174 18.44 18.77 -5.35
C LEU A 174 19.14 17.83 -4.35
N ASP A 175 18.76 17.85 -3.07
CA ASP A 175 19.41 17.02 -2.05
C ASP A 175 18.99 15.55 -2.15
N ILE A 176 17.76 15.28 -2.58
CA ILE A 176 17.29 13.92 -2.93
C ILE A 176 18.04 13.41 -4.16
N ALA A 177 18.18 14.22 -5.20
CA ALA A 177 18.95 13.83 -6.40
C ALA A 177 20.43 13.54 -6.07
N LYS A 178 21.04 14.33 -5.17
CA LYS A 178 22.41 14.04 -4.67
C LYS A 178 22.49 12.72 -3.92
N ALA A 179 21.43 12.30 -3.24
CA ALA A 179 21.40 11.01 -2.54
C ALA A 179 21.48 9.85 -3.55
N TYR A 180 20.68 9.89 -4.63
CA TYR A 180 20.77 8.91 -5.72
C TYR A 180 22.12 8.95 -6.44
N ALA A 181 22.71 10.14 -6.60
CA ALA A 181 24.01 10.31 -7.24
C ALA A 181 25.20 9.74 -6.43
N SER A 182 24.97 9.26 -5.21
CA SER A 182 26.00 8.60 -4.38
C SER A 182 26.50 7.28 -4.97
N THR A 183 25.73 6.64 -5.86
CA THR A 183 26.13 5.42 -6.59
C THR A 183 26.14 5.66 -8.10
N GLU A 184 27.11 5.09 -8.83
CA GLU A 184 27.20 5.19 -10.30
C GLU A 184 26.30 4.18 -11.02
N SER A 185 25.83 3.15 -10.32
CA SER A 185 24.97 2.12 -10.88
C SER A 185 23.56 2.65 -11.12
N HIS A 186 23.14 2.66 -12.39
CA HIS A 186 21.77 3.00 -12.79
C HIS A 186 20.76 1.98 -12.29
N ASP A 187 21.11 0.68 -12.26
CA ASP A 187 20.22 -0.36 -11.77
C ASP A 187 19.87 -0.16 -10.28
N LYS A 188 20.86 0.14 -9.45
CA LYS A 188 20.64 0.49 -8.03
C LYS A 188 19.79 1.75 -7.86
N GLN A 189 20.03 2.75 -8.70
CA GLN A 189 19.22 3.98 -8.68
C GLN A 189 17.76 3.66 -9.01
N LEU A 190 17.51 2.83 -10.02
CA LEU A 190 16.16 2.44 -10.46
C LEU A 190 15.45 1.57 -9.43
N ASP A 191 16.13 0.61 -8.81
CA ASP A 191 15.55 -0.27 -7.78
C ASP A 191 15.13 0.51 -6.51
N VAL A 192 16.00 1.42 -6.05
CA VAL A 192 15.65 2.32 -4.95
C VAL A 192 14.56 3.32 -5.38
N TRP A 193 14.51 3.71 -6.66
CA TRP A 193 13.46 4.57 -7.20
C TRP A 193 12.11 3.86 -7.32
N SER A 194 12.04 2.59 -7.73
CA SER A 194 10.79 1.83 -7.76
C SER A 194 10.25 1.56 -6.36
N THR A 195 11.14 1.28 -5.41
CA THR A 195 10.74 0.94 -4.03
C THR A 195 10.38 2.18 -3.21
N TYR A 196 11.12 3.28 -3.38
CA TYR A 196 10.97 4.48 -2.52
C TYR A 196 10.56 5.74 -3.30
N GLY A 197 10.81 5.85 -4.60
CA GLY A 197 10.63 7.08 -5.37
C GLY A 197 9.19 7.60 -5.46
N GLN A 198 8.18 6.74 -5.25
CA GLN A 198 6.76 7.12 -5.25
C GLN A 198 6.20 7.49 -3.86
N ASN A 199 7.00 7.32 -2.80
CA ASN A 199 6.54 7.57 -1.43
C ASN A 199 6.74 9.05 -1.04
N SER A 200 5.65 9.70 -0.61
CA SER A 200 5.64 11.13 -0.22
C SER A 200 6.52 11.50 0.98
N TYR A 201 7.03 10.51 1.73
CA TYR A 201 7.80 10.70 2.96
C TYR A 201 9.31 10.47 2.82
N VAL A 202 9.83 10.36 1.59
CA VAL A 202 11.24 10.03 1.38
C VAL A 202 12.14 11.25 1.56
N ASN A 203 13.09 11.12 2.48
CA ASN A 203 14.15 12.11 2.70
C ASN A 203 15.48 11.63 2.10
N ALA A 204 16.39 12.57 1.84
CA ALA A 204 17.69 12.29 1.22
C ALA A 204 18.60 11.39 2.09
N ASP A 205 18.38 11.34 3.40
CA ASP A 205 19.17 10.52 4.32
C ASP A 205 18.78 9.05 4.24
N SER A 206 17.48 8.76 4.19
CA SER A 206 16.92 7.42 3.97
C SER A 206 17.42 6.82 2.66
N ILE A 207 17.42 7.60 1.56
CA ILE A 207 17.96 7.13 0.27
C ILE A 207 19.45 6.83 0.37
N ARG A 208 20.25 7.72 0.99
CA ARG A 208 21.67 7.47 1.21
C ARG A 208 21.89 6.22 2.05
N ARG A 209 21.08 6.02 3.09
CA ARG A 209 21.16 4.85 3.97
C ARG A 209 20.82 3.57 3.22
N VAL A 210 19.78 3.55 2.39
CA VAL A 210 19.41 2.37 1.59
C VAL A 210 20.51 2.06 0.57
N ILE A 211 20.99 3.07 -0.17
CA ILE A 211 22.08 2.89 -1.14
C ILE A 211 23.38 2.42 -0.46
N ALA A 212 23.65 2.88 0.76
CA ALA A 212 24.86 2.51 1.52
C ALA A 212 24.75 1.20 2.31
N ASN A 213 23.55 0.81 2.77
CA ASN A 213 23.33 -0.37 3.61
C ASN A 213 22.90 -1.61 2.83
N ASP A 214 22.81 -1.56 1.50
CA ASP A 214 22.57 -2.74 0.67
C ASP A 214 23.87 -3.57 0.50
N ALA A 215 24.48 -3.92 1.62
CA ALA A 215 25.59 -4.86 1.70
C ALA A 215 25.06 -6.13 2.38
N LEU A 216 25.24 -7.29 1.73
CA LEU A 216 24.85 -8.57 2.31
C LEU A 216 25.70 -8.83 3.53
N LYS A 217 25.10 -9.32 4.62
CA LYS A 217 25.90 -9.82 5.73
C LYS A 217 26.49 -11.18 5.37
N SER A 218 27.70 -11.45 5.84
CA SER A 218 28.38 -12.73 5.67
C SER A 218 27.60 -13.94 6.20
N ASN A 219 26.61 -13.74 7.08
CA ASN A 219 25.76 -14.78 7.64
C ASN A 219 24.39 -14.92 6.97
N GLU A 220 24.12 -14.19 5.89
CA GLU A 220 22.89 -14.38 5.13
C GLU A 220 22.93 -15.68 4.31
N PRO A 221 21.78 -16.32 4.03
CA PRO A 221 21.73 -17.62 3.36
C PRO A 221 22.48 -17.66 2.03
N ILE A 222 22.41 -16.57 1.25
CA ILE A 222 23.11 -16.43 -0.04
C ILE A 222 24.63 -16.39 0.15
N ALA A 223 25.10 -15.68 1.18
CA ALA A 223 26.54 -15.57 1.48
C ALA A 223 27.10 -16.91 1.99
N LEU A 224 26.33 -17.61 2.83
CA LEU A 224 26.65 -18.95 3.32
C LEU A 224 26.72 -19.99 2.20
N LEU A 225 25.80 -19.94 1.24
CA LEU A 225 25.75 -20.87 0.10
C LEU A 225 27.02 -20.78 -0.76
N ILE A 226 27.43 -19.56 -1.14
CA ILE A 226 28.52 -19.39 -2.11
C ILE A 226 29.90 -19.38 -1.44
N GLY A 227 29.97 -18.86 -0.21
CA GLY A 227 31.21 -18.65 0.53
C GLY A 227 32.06 -17.48 0.02
N GLU A 228 32.90 -16.93 0.89
CA GLU A 228 33.74 -15.76 0.59
C GLU A 228 34.68 -15.99 -0.60
N ASP A 229 35.27 -17.18 -0.72
CA ASP A 229 36.24 -17.48 -1.77
C ASP A 229 35.64 -17.36 -3.19
N ARG A 230 34.41 -17.86 -3.39
CA ARG A 230 33.72 -17.75 -4.68
C ARG A 230 33.26 -16.33 -4.95
N TYR A 231 32.79 -15.63 -3.92
CA TYR A 231 32.41 -14.23 -4.00
C TYR A 231 33.60 -13.35 -4.42
N ALA A 232 34.76 -13.54 -3.79
CA ALA A 232 35.99 -12.82 -4.10
C ALA A 232 36.51 -13.19 -5.51
N ALA A 233 36.43 -14.46 -5.91
CA ALA A 233 36.82 -14.90 -7.26
C ALA A 233 35.96 -14.27 -8.36
N ALA A 234 34.68 -14.01 -8.09
CA ALA A 234 33.78 -13.30 -8.99
C ALA A 234 33.98 -11.76 -8.99
N GLY A 235 34.96 -11.25 -8.23
CA GLY A 235 35.29 -9.82 -8.14
C GLY A 235 34.53 -9.07 -7.05
N GLY A 236 33.82 -9.77 -6.16
CA GLY A 236 33.13 -9.20 -5.00
C GLY A 236 34.10 -8.65 -3.95
N ARG A 237 33.68 -7.57 -3.27
CA ARG A 237 34.48 -6.93 -2.22
C ARG A 237 33.85 -7.12 -0.84
N VAL A 238 34.69 -7.48 0.12
CA VAL A 238 34.28 -7.69 1.51
C VAL A 238 34.85 -6.56 2.37
N ASP A 239 33.97 -5.88 3.10
CA ASP A 239 34.34 -5.01 4.20
C ASP A 239 34.40 -5.84 5.48
N ARG A 240 35.59 -5.94 6.05
CA ARG A 240 35.84 -6.82 7.20
C ARG A 240 35.62 -6.04 8.49
N ASP A 241 34.71 -6.53 9.32
CA ASP A 241 34.51 -5.95 10.64
C ASP A 241 35.59 -6.49 11.60
N LEU A 242 36.55 -5.63 11.92
CA LEU A 242 37.68 -5.97 12.79
C LEU A 242 37.28 -6.19 14.26
N PHE A 243 36.01 -5.98 14.63
CA PHE A 243 35.54 -5.99 16.01
C PHE A 243 34.42 -7.01 16.29
N SER A 244 33.92 -7.74 15.28
CA SER A 244 32.91 -8.78 15.48
C SER A 244 33.12 -10.00 14.58
N GLU A 245 32.98 -11.20 15.15
CA GLU A 245 32.94 -12.44 14.35
C GLU A 245 31.59 -12.52 13.63
N GLY A 246 31.60 -12.53 12.29
CA GLY A 246 30.38 -12.54 11.45
C GLY A 246 29.79 -11.16 11.13
N GLY A 247 30.51 -10.07 11.42
CA GLY A 247 30.13 -8.70 11.05
C GLY A 247 30.51 -8.30 9.62
N ASP A 248 31.23 -9.16 8.90
CA ASP A 248 31.73 -8.89 7.56
C ASP A 248 30.57 -8.61 6.59
N ARG A 249 30.73 -7.54 5.80
CA ARG A 249 29.73 -7.05 4.86
C ARG A 249 30.23 -7.20 3.44
N TRP A 250 29.40 -7.79 2.59
CA TRP A 250 29.67 -7.99 1.19
C TRP A 250 29.06 -6.83 0.41
N ILE A 251 29.92 -6.00 -0.17
CA ILE A 251 29.57 -4.67 -0.71
C ILE A 251 28.76 -4.77 -2.01
N ASP A 252 29.01 -5.83 -2.78
CA ASP A 252 28.47 -6.05 -4.12
C ASP A 252 27.48 -7.24 -4.09
N PRO A 253 26.23 -7.07 -3.61
CA PRO A 253 25.29 -8.17 -3.41
C PRO A 253 24.83 -8.83 -4.72
N GLU A 254 24.81 -8.08 -5.82
CA GLU A 254 24.43 -8.60 -7.14
C GLU A 254 25.38 -9.67 -7.65
N ILE A 255 26.69 -9.55 -7.37
CA ILE A 255 27.67 -10.59 -7.68
C ILE A 255 27.35 -11.86 -6.87
N ALA A 256 27.02 -11.70 -5.58
CA ALA A 256 26.68 -12.83 -4.72
C ALA A 256 25.38 -13.52 -5.17
N LYS A 257 24.34 -12.75 -5.50
CA LYS A 257 23.08 -13.27 -6.04
C LYS A 257 23.27 -13.97 -7.38
N GLY A 258 24.10 -13.42 -8.28
CA GLY A 258 24.41 -14.03 -9.57
C GLY A 258 25.10 -15.39 -9.42
N VAL A 259 26.15 -15.47 -8.60
CA VAL A 259 26.87 -16.73 -8.33
C VAL A 259 25.95 -17.74 -7.64
N ALA A 260 25.11 -17.30 -6.69
CA ALA A 260 24.15 -18.17 -6.02
C ALA A 260 23.11 -18.73 -7.01
N ALA A 261 22.59 -17.89 -7.92
CA ALA A 261 21.66 -18.33 -8.96
C ALA A 261 22.28 -19.38 -9.86
N GLU A 262 23.52 -19.19 -10.32
CA GLU A 262 24.25 -20.19 -11.13
C GLU A 262 24.42 -21.52 -10.38
N MET A 263 24.75 -21.48 -9.09
CA MET A 263 24.90 -22.68 -8.27
C MET A 263 23.57 -23.41 -8.07
N MET A 264 22.50 -22.69 -7.74
CA MET A 264 21.19 -23.30 -7.53
C MET A 264 20.60 -23.83 -8.84
N GLU A 265 20.84 -23.18 -9.98
CA GLU A 265 20.42 -23.67 -11.30
C GLU A 265 21.15 -24.96 -11.69
N ALA A 266 22.46 -25.04 -11.44
CA ALA A 266 23.24 -26.25 -11.67
C ALA A 266 22.74 -27.42 -10.80
N GLU A 267 22.41 -27.14 -9.54
CA GLU A 267 21.87 -28.15 -8.63
C GLU A 267 20.44 -28.56 -8.99
N ALA A 268 19.57 -27.62 -9.36
CA ALA A 268 18.23 -27.90 -9.85
C ALA A 268 18.26 -28.83 -11.08
N LYS A 269 19.21 -28.60 -11.99
CA LYS A 269 19.42 -29.48 -13.15
C LYS A 269 19.86 -30.89 -12.74
N ARG A 270 20.83 -31.01 -11.82
CA ARG A 270 21.30 -32.32 -11.31
C ARG A 270 20.17 -33.10 -10.65
N ILE A 271 19.40 -32.45 -9.77
CA ILE A 271 18.25 -33.08 -9.09
C ILE A 271 17.15 -33.42 -10.10
N GLY A 272 16.95 -32.60 -11.14
CA GLY A 272 15.98 -32.89 -12.21
C GLY A 272 16.32 -34.18 -12.97
N GLU A 273 17.60 -34.38 -13.30
CA GLU A 273 18.09 -35.60 -13.95
C GLU A 273 17.95 -36.86 -13.07
N GLU A 274 18.05 -36.72 -11.75
CA GLU A 274 17.93 -37.84 -10.78
C GLU A 274 16.47 -38.15 -10.39
N SER A 275 15.63 -37.12 -10.25
CA SER A 275 14.26 -37.25 -9.75
C SER A 275 13.22 -37.55 -10.83
N GLY A 276 13.52 -37.20 -12.09
CA GLY A 276 12.60 -37.38 -13.22
C GLY A 276 11.43 -36.40 -13.25
N LEU A 277 11.46 -35.35 -12.42
CA LEU A 277 10.44 -34.29 -12.39
C LEU A 277 10.43 -33.47 -13.69
N ALA A 278 9.26 -32.96 -14.07
CA ALA A 278 9.06 -32.13 -15.25
C ALA A 278 9.95 -30.87 -15.23
N TRP A 279 10.06 -30.26 -14.05
CA TRP A 279 10.89 -29.09 -13.82
C TRP A 279 11.29 -28.98 -12.35
N ILE A 280 12.42 -28.32 -12.09
CA ILE A 280 12.82 -27.89 -10.76
C ILE A 280 13.19 -26.41 -10.86
N ARG A 281 12.51 -25.56 -10.09
CA ARG A 281 12.73 -24.11 -10.11
C ARG A 281 13.51 -23.69 -8.86
N PRO A 282 14.75 -23.19 -9.00
CA PRO A 282 15.51 -22.70 -7.85
C PRO A 282 15.00 -21.33 -7.39
N ILE A 283 14.88 -21.16 -6.07
CA ILE A 283 14.52 -19.89 -5.43
C ILE A 283 15.46 -19.66 -4.25
N ALA A 284 16.17 -18.54 -4.25
CA ALA A 284 17.03 -18.10 -3.14
C ALA A 284 16.20 -17.56 -1.94
N SER A 285 15.19 -18.32 -1.52
CA SER A 285 14.27 -18.03 -0.42
C SER A 285 13.88 -19.35 0.27
N SER A 286 13.48 -19.27 1.52
CA SER A 286 12.94 -20.39 2.28
C SER A 286 11.46 -20.68 1.99
N TYR A 287 10.78 -19.82 1.20
CA TYR A 287 9.35 -19.93 0.91
C TYR A 287 9.05 -19.79 -0.58
N ALA A 288 8.24 -20.71 -1.12
CA ALA A 288 7.80 -20.72 -2.52
C ALA A 288 6.47 -20.00 -2.78
N TYR A 289 5.76 -19.52 -1.75
CA TYR A 289 4.36 -19.08 -1.83
C TYR A 289 4.06 -18.12 -3.01
N ASN A 290 4.89 -17.09 -3.20
CA ASN A 290 4.69 -16.12 -4.29
C ASN A 290 5.01 -16.70 -5.68
N HIS A 291 5.89 -17.70 -5.76
CA HIS A 291 6.30 -18.33 -7.01
C HIS A 291 5.35 -19.46 -7.45
N ALA A 292 4.48 -19.91 -6.54
CA ALA A 292 3.50 -20.96 -6.78
C ALA A 292 2.11 -20.42 -7.22
N GLN A 293 1.91 -19.11 -7.32
CA GLN A 293 0.59 -18.49 -7.56
C GLN A 293 -0.08 -18.94 -8.87
N ASP A 294 0.71 -19.19 -9.91
CA ASP A 294 0.21 -19.62 -11.23
C ASP A 294 0.29 -21.14 -11.44
N LEU A 295 0.52 -21.91 -10.37
CA LEU A 295 0.69 -23.37 -10.45
C LEU A 295 -0.39 -24.10 -9.65
N TYR A 296 -0.70 -25.32 -10.08
CA TYR A 296 -1.64 -26.20 -9.40
C TYR A 296 -0.90 -27.08 -8.40
N ARG A 297 -1.21 -26.92 -7.10
CA ARG A 297 -0.66 -27.80 -6.07
C ARG A 297 -1.23 -29.21 -6.25
N VAL A 298 -0.35 -30.21 -6.29
CA VAL A 298 -0.73 -31.62 -6.39
C VAL A 298 -0.88 -32.18 -4.99
N MET A 299 -2.07 -32.70 -4.68
CA MET A 299 -2.36 -33.40 -3.43
C MET A 299 -2.20 -34.90 -3.70
N LEU A 300 -1.35 -35.56 -2.91
CA LEU A 300 -1.08 -36.99 -3.00
C LEU A 300 -1.62 -37.64 -1.73
N ASP A 301 -2.25 -38.79 -1.86
CA ASP A 301 -2.66 -39.56 -0.70
C ASP A 301 -1.49 -40.33 -0.11
N PRO A 302 -1.50 -40.55 1.21
CA PRO A 302 -0.69 -41.59 1.82
C PRO A 302 -0.94 -42.93 1.10
N PRO A 303 0.09 -43.75 0.89
CA PRO A 303 -0.09 -45.09 0.33
C PRO A 303 -1.07 -45.91 1.18
N GLU A 304 -1.75 -46.91 0.61
CA GLU A 304 -2.61 -47.82 1.36
C GLU A 304 -1.81 -48.60 2.43
N LEU A 305 -2.51 -49.01 3.50
CA LEU A 305 -1.88 -49.84 4.55
C LEU A 305 -1.52 -51.17 3.94
N THR A 306 -0.27 -51.59 4.13
CA THR A 306 0.08 -52.98 3.86
C THR A 306 -0.66 -53.89 4.84
N ASP A 307 -0.95 -55.14 4.43
CA ASP A 307 -1.60 -56.13 5.31
C ASP A 307 -0.85 -56.30 6.65
N GLU A 308 0.48 -56.18 6.63
CA GLU A 308 1.32 -56.24 7.83
C GLU A 308 1.15 -55.01 8.74
N GLN A 309 1.03 -53.81 8.18
CA GLN A 309 0.79 -52.57 8.93
C GLN A 309 -0.61 -52.52 9.52
N ALA A 310 -1.63 -52.93 8.76
CA ALA A 310 -3.00 -53.03 9.25
C ALA A 310 -3.11 -54.03 10.41
N ALA A 311 -2.50 -55.21 10.27
CA ALA A 311 -2.43 -56.20 11.35
C ALA A 311 -1.66 -55.67 12.58
N ARG A 312 -0.63 -54.83 12.39
CA ARG A 312 0.11 -54.22 13.50
C ARG A 312 -0.73 -53.18 14.24
N LEU A 313 -1.51 -52.35 13.54
CA LEU A 313 -2.43 -51.39 14.16
C LEU A 313 -3.51 -52.10 14.98
N GLU A 314 -4.12 -53.16 14.45
CA GLU A 314 -5.10 -53.96 15.20
C GLU A 314 -4.49 -54.60 16.46
N ALA A 315 -3.25 -55.09 16.37
CA ALA A 315 -2.53 -55.62 17.52
C ALA A 315 -2.16 -54.54 18.55
N ILE A 316 -1.85 -53.32 18.11
CA ILE A 316 -1.60 -52.18 19.00
C ILE A 316 -2.89 -51.80 19.71
N GLU A 317 -4.00 -51.63 18.99
CA GLU A 317 -5.31 -51.30 19.56
C GLU A 317 -5.74 -52.31 20.63
N ALA A 318 -5.65 -53.61 20.33
CA ALA A 318 -5.95 -54.67 21.28
C ALA A 318 -5.08 -54.59 22.55
N ARG A 319 -3.77 -54.32 22.39
CA ARG A 319 -2.85 -54.18 23.53
C ARG A 319 -3.14 -52.95 24.38
N ARG A 320 -3.52 -51.83 23.76
CA ARG A 320 -3.87 -50.59 24.46
C ARG A 320 -5.16 -50.73 25.26
N SER A 321 -6.17 -51.43 24.73
CA SER A 321 -7.37 -51.76 25.50
C SER A 321 -7.06 -52.62 26.73
N GLU A 322 -6.14 -53.59 26.61
CA GLU A 322 -5.67 -54.36 27.78
C GLU A 322 -4.92 -53.49 28.80
N LEU A 323 -4.08 -52.56 28.33
CA LEU A 323 -3.35 -51.64 29.21
C LEU A 323 -4.30 -50.71 29.96
N GLU A 324 -5.34 -50.20 29.30
CA GLU A 324 -6.37 -49.36 29.91
C GLU A 324 -7.11 -50.10 31.04
N GLU A 325 -7.50 -51.37 30.82
CA GLU A 325 -8.11 -52.21 31.86
C GLU A 325 -7.16 -52.47 33.04
N LEU A 326 -5.87 -52.70 32.76
CA LEU A 326 -4.86 -52.91 33.79
C LEU A 326 -4.65 -51.64 34.62
N MET A 327 -4.60 -50.46 33.99
CA MET A 327 -4.41 -49.16 34.65
C MET A 327 -5.58 -48.75 35.57
N GLN A 328 -6.77 -49.35 35.40
CA GLN A 328 -7.92 -49.14 36.28
C GLN A 328 -7.88 -49.97 37.57
N ASP A 329 -6.89 -50.87 37.74
CA ASP A 329 -6.73 -51.65 38.97
C ASP A 329 -6.24 -50.78 40.14
N GLU A 330 -7.11 -50.55 41.12
CA GLU A 330 -6.83 -49.79 42.35
C GLU A 330 -5.71 -50.40 43.22
N ALA A 331 -5.26 -51.62 42.91
CA ALA A 331 -4.13 -52.29 43.59
C ALA A 331 -2.75 -51.99 42.99
N LEU A 332 -2.67 -51.23 41.88
CA LEU A 332 -1.42 -50.82 41.25
C LEU A 332 -0.60 -49.88 42.13
N ASP A 333 0.71 -50.12 42.20
CA ASP A 333 1.64 -49.14 42.76
C ASP A 333 2.06 -48.07 41.71
N GLU A 334 2.68 -46.99 42.19
CA GLU A 334 3.04 -45.83 41.35
C GLU A 334 4.07 -46.18 40.25
N ASP A 335 4.97 -47.13 40.52
CA ASP A 335 6.00 -47.56 39.56
C ASP A 335 5.41 -48.48 38.49
N GLN A 336 4.44 -49.32 38.86
CA GLN A 336 3.67 -50.19 37.96
C GLN A 336 2.77 -49.37 37.04
N PHE A 337 2.07 -48.36 37.56
CA PHE A 337 1.24 -47.47 36.75
C PHE A 337 2.09 -46.71 35.71
N LYS A 338 3.22 -46.12 36.12
CA LYS A 338 4.14 -45.41 35.21
C LYS A 338 4.71 -46.31 34.11
N ALA A 339 4.96 -47.58 34.41
CA ALA A 339 5.44 -48.53 33.42
C ALA A 339 4.38 -48.88 32.37
N LEU A 340 3.11 -49.01 32.77
CA LEU A 340 1.98 -49.24 31.85
C LEU A 340 1.69 -48.00 30.99
N ASP A 341 1.72 -46.81 31.60
CA ASP A 341 1.56 -45.51 30.93
C ASP A 341 2.66 -45.29 29.87
N SER A 342 3.92 -45.59 30.22
CA SER A 342 5.04 -45.51 29.28
C SER A 342 4.93 -46.53 28.13
N GLU A 343 4.30 -47.68 28.35
CA GLU A 343 4.04 -48.69 27.31
C GLU A 343 2.92 -48.21 26.36
N ASP A 344 1.84 -47.61 26.89
CA ASP A 344 0.77 -47.02 26.07
C ASP A 344 1.28 -45.86 25.21
N ASP A 345 2.09 -44.96 25.79
CA ASP A 345 2.73 -43.86 25.07
C ASP A 345 3.62 -44.36 23.92
N ALA A 346 4.40 -45.42 24.16
CA ALA A 346 5.25 -46.01 23.13
C ALA A 346 4.43 -46.66 22.00
N LEU A 347 3.31 -47.32 22.35
CA LEU A 347 2.39 -47.92 21.39
C LEU A 347 1.61 -46.86 20.59
N MET A 348 1.22 -45.75 21.22
CA MET A 348 0.61 -44.60 20.57
C MET A 348 1.57 -43.96 19.57
N ALA A 349 2.84 -43.77 19.95
CA ALA A 349 3.86 -43.26 19.05
C ALA A 349 4.14 -44.21 17.87
N GLU A 350 4.10 -45.53 18.09
CA GLU A 350 4.25 -46.52 17.03
C GLU A 350 3.04 -46.52 16.08
N ALA A 351 1.82 -46.45 16.60
CA ALA A 351 0.60 -46.34 15.80
C ALA A 351 0.60 -45.05 14.96
N GLU A 352 0.94 -43.92 15.57
CA GLU A 352 1.06 -42.64 14.88
C GLU A 352 2.12 -42.69 13.76
N ALA A 353 3.25 -43.36 13.98
CA ALA A 353 4.28 -43.54 12.95
C ALA A 353 3.82 -44.43 11.78
N ILE A 354 2.95 -45.41 12.03
CA ILE A 354 2.36 -46.28 11.00
C ILE A 354 1.25 -45.53 10.24
N GLU A 355 0.48 -44.67 10.91
CA GLU A 355 -0.61 -43.90 10.30
C GLU A 355 -0.10 -42.70 9.49
N ASN A 356 0.88 -41.95 10.01
CA ASN A 356 1.50 -40.78 9.39
C ASN A 356 2.49 -41.14 8.27
N ARG A 357 1.99 -41.81 7.24
CA ARG A 357 2.78 -42.18 6.05
C ARG A 357 2.88 -41.01 5.09
N LEU A 358 4.11 -40.64 4.77
CA LEU A 358 4.38 -39.61 3.77
C LEU A 358 3.89 -40.07 2.39
N PRO A 359 3.10 -39.26 1.68
CA PRO A 359 2.71 -39.55 0.31
C PRO A 359 3.92 -39.75 -0.59
N VAL A 360 3.89 -40.77 -1.45
CA VAL A 360 4.94 -41.04 -2.43
C VAL A 360 4.45 -40.62 -3.80
N LEU A 361 5.25 -39.83 -4.52
CA LEU A 361 4.92 -39.40 -5.88
C LEU A 361 4.99 -40.58 -6.86
N PRO A 362 3.88 -40.96 -7.52
CA PRO A 362 3.86 -42.01 -8.54
C PRO A 362 4.77 -41.70 -9.74
N ASP A 363 5.39 -42.73 -10.32
CA ASP A 363 6.33 -42.57 -11.44
C ASP A 363 5.67 -41.97 -12.69
N GLU A 364 4.38 -42.21 -12.88
CA GLU A 364 3.58 -41.71 -13.99
C GLU A 364 3.28 -40.20 -13.90
N LEU A 365 3.27 -39.62 -12.70
CA LEU A 365 3.03 -38.18 -12.48
C LEU A 365 4.30 -37.35 -12.58
N LYS A 366 5.49 -37.95 -12.39
CA LYS A 366 6.79 -37.26 -12.45
C LYS A 366 7.00 -36.39 -13.70
N PRO A 367 6.63 -36.82 -14.93
CA PRO A 367 6.80 -36.01 -16.13
C PRO A 367 5.89 -34.76 -16.19
N HIS A 368 4.89 -34.65 -15.31
CA HIS A 368 3.88 -33.59 -15.33
C HIS A 368 3.93 -32.67 -14.09
N VAL A 369 4.76 -32.99 -13.11
CA VAL A 369 4.88 -32.24 -11.86
C VAL A 369 6.31 -31.77 -11.66
N GLY A 370 6.47 -30.64 -10.99
CA GLY A 370 7.74 -30.08 -10.58
C GLY A 370 7.73 -29.62 -9.14
N ALA A 371 8.89 -29.21 -8.66
CA ALA A 371 9.11 -28.77 -7.28
C ALA A 371 10.07 -27.57 -7.24
N PHE A 372 10.05 -26.86 -6.12
CA PHE A 372 10.97 -25.75 -5.90
C PHE A 372 12.24 -26.22 -5.18
N LEU A 373 13.40 -25.73 -5.61
CA LEU A 373 14.65 -25.88 -4.86
C LEU A 373 14.85 -24.63 -4.01
N LEU A 374 14.64 -24.76 -2.71
CA LEU A 374 14.65 -23.68 -1.74
C LEU A 374 16.01 -23.54 -1.07
N LEU A 375 16.31 -22.34 -0.57
CA LEU A 375 17.50 -22.06 0.21
C LEU A 375 17.13 -21.93 1.69
N THR A 376 17.69 -22.80 2.53
CA THR A 376 17.45 -22.76 3.98
C THR A 376 18.17 -21.57 4.62
N PRO A 377 17.77 -21.13 5.83
CA PRO A 377 18.48 -20.09 6.58
C PRO A 377 19.98 -20.39 6.80
N GLN A 378 20.37 -21.67 6.74
CA GLN A 378 21.74 -22.15 6.91
C GLN A 378 22.56 -22.14 5.60
N GLY A 379 21.96 -21.72 4.48
CA GLY A 379 22.61 -21.71 3.17
C GLY A 379 22.63 -23.06 2.47
N GLU A 380 21.79 -24.01 2.90
CA GLU A 380 21.67 -25.33 2.27
C GLU A 380 20.55 -25.34 1.24
N MET A 381 20.77 -25.99 0.10
CA MET A 381 19.75 -26.17 -0.93
C MET A 381 18.88 -27.39 -0.58
N ARG A 382 17.56 -27.20 -0.51
CA ARG A 382 16.61 -28.25 -0.18
C ARG A 382 15.43 -28.26 -1.15
N LEU A 383 15.12 -29.43 -1.70
CA LEU A 383 13.93 -29.62 -2.51
C LEU A 383 12.67 -29.52 -1.62
N ASP A 384 11.70 -28.74 -2.06
CA ASP A 384 10.40 -28.62 -1.40
C ASP A 384 9.70 -29.98 -1.34
N THR A 385 8.92 -30.19 -0.28
CA THR A 385 8.10 -31.39 -0.09
C THR A 385 6.78 -31.30 -0.86
N GLN A 386 6.42 -30.12 -1.38
CA GLN A 386 5.22 -29.90 -2.16
C GLN A 386 5.51 -29.99 -3.67
N PHE A 387 4.62 -30.67 -4.39
CA PHE A 387 4.68 -30.79 -5.84
C PHE A 387 3.62 -29.90 -6.50
N PHE A 388 3.98 -29.37 -7.66
CA PHE A 388 3.18 -28.42 -8.43
C PHE A 388 3.13 -28.83 -9.89
N SER A 389 2.02 -28.58 -10.57
CA SER A 389 1.89 -28.78 -12.01
C SER A 389 1.53 -27.48 -12.71
N GLU A 390 1.98 -27.35 -13.96
CA GLU A 390 1.56 -26.25 -14.85
C GLU A 390 0.16 -26.51 -15.44
N GLN A 391 -0.32 -27.76 -15.36
CA GLN A 391 -1.65 -28.16 -15.78
C GLN A 391 -2.46 -28.67 -14.58
N PRO A 392 -3.79 -28.54 -14.60
CA PRO A 392 -4.61 -29.12 -13.55
C PRO A 392 -4.53 -30.65 -13.62
N ILE A 393 -4.26 -31.28 -12.47
CA ILE A 393 -4.29 -32.74 -12.30
C ILE A 393 -5.46 -33.06 -11.38
N GLN A 394 -6.39 -33.88 -11.86
CA GLN A 394 -7.57 -34.30 -11.09
C GLN A 394 -7.51 -35.79 -10.79
N ARG A 395 -7.98 -36.17 -9.60
CA ARG A 395 -8.25 -37.55 -9.23
C ARG A 395 -9.61 -37.97 -9.82
N ILE A 396 -9.68 -39.20 -10.29
CA ILE A 396 -10.87 -39.91 -10.75
C ILE A 396 -11.19 -40.88 -9.62
N ASP A 397 -12.26 -40.62 -8.89
CA ASP A 397 -12.74 -41.56 -7.87
C ASP A 397 -13.50 -42.69 -8.58
N ASP A 398 -13.16 -43.95 -8.24
CA ASP A 398 -13.69 -45.15 -8.89
C ASP A 398 -15.22 -45.35 -8.68
N GLU A 399 -15.88 -44.50 -7.89
CA GLU A 399 -17.31 -44.59 -7.58
C GLU A 399 -18.25 -44.00 -8.66
N ALA A 400 -17.73 -43.28 -9.66
CA ALA A 400 -18.54 -42.68 -10.73
C ALA A 400 -18.88 -43.63 -11.90
N GLN A 401 -18.98 -44.94 -11.66
CA GLN A 401 -19.58 -45.89 -12.61
C GLN A 401 -21.03 -46.18 -12.22
N GLY A 402 -21.92 -45.24 -12.54
CA GLY A 402 -23.35 -45.39 -12.32
C GLY A 402 -24.16 -44.54 -13.29
N GLU A 403 -24.47 -45.13 -14.45
CA GLU A 403 -25.60 -44.82 -15.34
C GLU A 403 -25.56 -43.55 -16.23
N GLY A 404 -25.53 -43.77 -17.55
CA GLY A 404 -26.23 -42.92 -18.52
C GLY A 404 -25.40 -42.36 -19.69
N GLU A 405 -25.21 -43.16 -20.74
CA GLU A 405 -24.94 -42.67 -22.10
C GLU A 405 -26.14 -41.86 -22.63
N GLU A 406 -25.90 -40.67 -23.20
CA GLU A 406 -26.44 -40.25 -24.51
C GLU A 406 -25.61 -39.07 -25.04
N ASP A 407 -25.34 -39.12 -26.34
CA ASP A 407 -24.12 -38.64 -27.02
C ASP A 407 -24.09 -37.14 -27.35
N ASP A 408 -25.12 -36.44 -27.77
CA ASP A 408 -24.94 -35.42 -28.83
C ASP A 408 -23.99 -34.18 -28.60
N GLY A 409 -22.77 -34.23 -29.15
CA GLY A 409 -22.28 -33.23 -30.14
C GLY A 409 -21.21 -32.17 -29.79
N GLU A 410 -19.97 -32.48 -30.20
CA GLU A 410 -18.89 -31.62 -30.76
C GLU A 410 -18.19 -30.54 -29.89
N GLY A 411 -16.95 -30.84 -29.48
CA GLY A 411 -15.86 -29.84 -29.43
C GLY A 411 -14.95 -29.76 -28.19
N GLY A 412 -14.85 -30.79 -27.34
CA GLY A 412 -13.91 -30.80 -26.20
C GLY A 412 -12.65 -31.62 -26.48
N GLU A 413 -11.47 -31.08 -26.18
CA GLU A 413 -10.18 -31.79 -26.26
C GLU A 413 -10.21 -33.05 -25.37
N GLU A 414 -9.93 -34.23 -25.93
CA GLU A 414 -9.84 -35.49 -25.20
C GLU A 414 -8.65 -35.44 -24.22
N GLY A 415 -8.92 -35.26 -22.92
CA GLY A 415 -7.90 -35.30 -21.87
C GLY A 415 -7.31 -36.70 -21.68
N GLU A 416 -6.00 -36.77 -21.38
CA GLU A 416 -5.26 -38.02 -21.28
C GLU A 416 -5.48 -38.65 -19.90
N ARG A 417 -5.94 -39.91 -19.87
CA ARG A 417 -6.13 -40.69 -18.64
C ARG A 417 -4.86 -41.46 -18.31
N LEU A 418 -4.34 -41.27 -17.10
CA LEU A 418 -3.19 -42.02 -16.58
C LEU A 418 -3.64 -43.22 -15.74
N ALA A 419 -2.74 -44.20 -15.61
CA ALA A 419 -2.92 -45.30 -14.68
C ALA A 419 -2.91 -44.77 -13.23
N GLY A 420 -3.81 -45.27 -12.38
CA GLY A 420 -3.94 -44.82 -10.99
C GLY A 420 -5.04 -43.79 -10.72
N GLY A 421 -5.99 -43.61 -11.64
CA GLY A 421 -7.15 -42.74 -11.40
C GLY A 421 -6.82 -41.26 -11.48
N PHE A 422 -5.91 -40.83 -12.36
CA PHE A 422 -5.61 -39.41 -12.57
C PHE A 422 -5.91 -38.97 -14.00
N ARG A 423 -6.40 -37.74 -14.18
CA ARG A 423 -6.68 -37.10 -15.48
C ARG A 423 -5.81 -35.85 -15.65
N ILE A 424 -5.19 -35.72 -16.83
CA ILE A 424 -4.37 -34.56 -17.22
C ILE A 424 -5.01 -33.89 -18.43
N GLY A 425 -5.34 -32.60 -18.28
CA GLY A 425 -6.00 -31.81 -19.32
C GLY A 425 -7.51 -32.06 -19.39
N GLY A 426 -8.25 -31.02 -19.77
CA GLY A 426 -9.71 -31.02 -19.81
C GLY A 426 -10.34 -30.86 -18.43
N ALA A 427 -10.38 -29.62 -17.92
CA ALA A 427 -11.28 -29.31 -16.81
C ALA A 427 -12.70 -29.20 -17.36
N ASP A 428 -13.47 -30.28 -17.25
CA ASP A 428 -14.88 -30.09 -16.92
C ASP A 428 -14.88 -29.40 -15.56
N LYS A 429 -15.34 -28.14 -15.57
CA LYS A 429 -15.49 -27.34 -14.36
C LYS A 429 -16.59 -27.94 -13.50
N GLU A 430 -16.27 -28.91 -12.68
CA GLU A 430 -16.88 -28.94 -11.35
C GLU A 430 -16.03 -28.06 -10.43
N ALA A 431 -16.32 -26.77 -10.53
CA ALA A 431 -15.87 -25.81 -9.54
C ALA A 431 -16.46 -26.20 -8.18
N PRO A 432 -15.73 -26.01 -7.06
CA PRO A 432 -16.40 -25.91 -5.77
C PRO A 432 -17.56 -24.92 -5.92
N SER A 433 -18.75 -25.28 -5.44
CA SER A 433 -19.95 -24.47 -5.59
C SER A 433 -19.62 -23.03 -5.18
N LEU A 434 -19.65 -22.14 -6.16
CA LEU A 434 -19.39 -20.72 -5.91
C LEU A 434 -20.45 -20.21 -4.93
N PRO A 435 -20.07 -19.38 -3.94
CA PRO A 435 -21.03 -18.75 -3.03
C PRO A 435 -22.18 -18.10 -3.81
N GLU A 436 -23.40 -18.15 -3.27
CA GLU A 436 -24.60 -17.64 -3.94
C GLU A 436 -24.48 -16.16 -4.35
N GLU A 437 -23.67 -15.37 -3.63
CA GLU A 437 -23.35 -13.99 -3.96
C GLU A 437 -22.43 -13.81 -5.19
N ALA A 438 -21.62 -14.82 -5.52
CA ALA A 438 -20.65 -14.78 -6.63
C ALA A 438 -21.23 -15.28 -7.97
N VAL A 439 -22.48 -15.74 -7.97
CA VAL A 439 -23.18 -16.25 -9.16
C VAL A 439 -24.33 -15.33 -9.58
N GLY A 440 -24.52 -15.21 -10.89
CA GLY A 440 -25.68 -14.56 -11.49
C GLY A 440 -26.87 -15.52 -11.63
N PRO A 441 -28.04 -15.01 -12.05
CA PRO A 441 -29.20 -15.84 -12.36
C PRO A 441 -28.85 -17.02 -13.28
N GLY A 442 -29.29 -18.21 -12.90
CA GLY A 442 -28.94 -19.47 -13.57
C GLY A 442 -27.59 -20.07 -13.17
N GLY A 443 -27.03 -19.69 -12.01
CA GLY A 443 -25.89 -20.35 -11.36
C GLY A 443 -24.53 -20.09 -12.02
N LYS A 444 -24.46 -19.19 -13.00
CA LYS A 444 -23.20 -18.89 -13.71
C LYS A 444 -22.36 -17.86 -12.93
N PRO A 445 -21.03 -18.03 -12.83
CA PRO A 445 -20.15 -17.07 -12.17
C PRO A 445 -20.28 -15.67 -12.74
N LEU A 446 -20.32 -14.66 -11.87
CA LEU A 446 -20.06 -13.27 -12.24
C LEU A 446 -18.55 -13.10 -12.50
N SER A 447 -18.18 -12.17 -13.39
CA SER A 447 -16.77 -11.80 -13.53
C SER A 447 -16.26 -11.19 -12.22
N ALA A 448 -15.04 -11.51 -11.80
CA ALA A 448 -14.45 -10.99 -10.56
C ALA A 448 -14.57 -9.46 -10.45
N ARG A 449 -14.29 -8.74 -11.54
CA ARG A 449 -14.44 -7.28 -11.61
C ARG A 449 -15.89 -6.83 -11.36
N LEU A 450 -16.88 -7.45 -12.01
CA LEU A 450 -18.29 -7.10 -11.79
C LEU A 450 -18.70 -7.37 -10.34
N TYR A 451 -18.30 -8.51 -9.77
CA TYR A 451 -18.60 -8.85 -8.39
C TYR A 451 -18.01 -7.83 -7.41
N ASP A 452 -16.74 -7.48 -7.57
CA ASP A 452 -16.06 -6.50 -6.72
C ASP A 452 -16.70 -5.10 -6.82
N GLU A 453 -17.10 -4.67 -8.02
CA GLU A 453 -17.83 -3.39 -8.18
C GLU A 453 -19.20 -3.41 -7.49
N LEU A 454 -19.94 -4.52 -7.58
CA LEU A 454 -21.23 -4.69 -6.89
C LEU A 454 -21.04 -4.76 -5.37
N ALA A 455 -19.99 -5.43 -4.88
CA ALA A 455 -19.67 -5.47 -3.46
C ALA A 455 -19.34 -4.09 -2.89
N MET A 456 -18.58 -3.27 -3.63
CA MET A 456 -18.31 -1.87 -3.27
C MET A 456 -19.60 -1.04 -3.25
N GLN A 457 -20.47 -1.20 -4.25
CA GLN A 457 -21.75 -0.48 -4.30
C GLN A 457 -22.70 -0.91 -3.17
N ARG A 458 -22.75 -2.20 -2.84
CA ARG A 458 -23.50 -2.73 -1.69
C ARG A 458 -22.98 -2.15 -0.37
N ARG A 459 -21.66 -2.09 -0.19
CA ARG A 459 -21.04 -1.44 0.98
C ARG A 459 -21.41 0.04 1.06
N ASP A 460 -21.39 0.75 -0.07
CA ASP A 460 -21.75 2.18 -0.10
C ASP A 460 -23.22 2.41 0.29
N ILE A 461 -24.12 1.49 -0.08
CA ILE A 461 -25.53 1.54 0.37
C ILE A 461 -25.63 1.35 1.87
N LEU A 462 -24.92 0.34 2.43
CA LEU A 462 -24.88 0.14 3.88
C LEU A 462 -24.33 1.38 4.61
N ALA A 463 -23.23 1.93 4.11
CA ALA A 463 -22.61 3.14 4.65
C ALA A 463 -23.59 4.33 4.60
N ALA A 464 -24.28 4.54 3.47
CA ALA A 464 -25.26 5.61 3.31
C ALA A 464 -26.45 5.46 4.27
N SER A 465 -26.97 4.25 4.46
CA SER A 465 -28.05 3.97 5.41
C SER A 465 -27.60 4.15 6.87
N LEU A 466 -26.36 3.80 7.20
CA LEU A 466 -25.81 3.92 8.55
C LEU A 466 -25.69 5.39 9.01
N LEU A 467 -25.55 6.34 8.09
CA LEU A 467 -25.48 7.77 8.41
C LEU A 467 -26.72 8.29 9.17
N ALA A 468 -27.89 7.67 8.95
CA ALA A 468 -29.13 8.05 9.61
C ALA A 468 -29.22 7.55 11.06
N GLU A 469 -28.36 6.62 11.47
CA GLU A 469 -28.41 5.96 12.78
C GLU A 469 -27.07 6.06 13.55
N PRO A 470 -26.71 7.26 14.07
CA PRO A 470 -25.46 7.45 14.81
C PRO A 470 -25.29 6.57 16.05
N ALA A 471 -26.40 6.18 16.69
CA ALA A 471 -26.38 5.28 17.84
C ALA A 471 -25.91 3.86 17.43
N LEU A 472 -26.42 3.34 16.32
CA LEU A 472 -25.98 2.04 15.79
C LEU A 472 -24.52 2.08 15.34
N ALA A 473 -24.08 3.20 14.75
CA ALA A 473 -22.68 3.41 14.40
C ALA A 473 -21.77 3.41 15.64
N LEU A 474 -22.21 4.01 16.75
CA LEU A 474 -21.49 3.97 18.03
C LEU A 474 -21.40 2.54 18.57
N ASP A 475 -22.52 1.81 18.59
CA ASP A 475 -22.56 0.43 19.07
C ASP A 475 -21.62 -0.47 18.26
N TYR A 476 -21.64 -0.35 16.94
CA TYR A 476 -20.72 -1.06 16.06
C TYR A 476 -19.26 -0.71 16.33
N ALA A 477 -18.93 0.58 16.47
CA ALA A 477 -17.56 1.03 16.76
C ALA A 477 -17.05 0.52 18.10
N LEU A 478 -17.88 0.56 19.15
CA LEU A 478 -17.53 0.05 20.47
C LEU A 478 -17.36 -1.47 20.45
N PHE A 479 -18.31 -2.20 19.88
CA PHE A 479 -18.27 -3.66 19.79
C PHE A 479 -16.98 -4.15 19.14
N THR A 480 -16.68 -3.65 17.95
CA THR A 480 -15.48 -4.01 17.17
C THR A 480 -14.18 -3.67 17.90
N MET A 481 -14.07 -2.52 18.58
CA MET A 481 -12.90 -2.17 19.38
C MET A 481 -12.73 -3.07 20.62
N ILE A 482 -13.82 -3.37 21.32
CA ILE A 482 -13.82 -4.18 22.55
C ILE A 482 -13.51 -5.65 22.21
N ASP A 483 -14.16 -6.19 21.18
CA ASP A 483 -14.05 -7.59 20.78
C ASP A 483 -12.66 -7.88 20.19
N ALA A 484 -12.14 -6.99 19.34
CA ALA A 484 -10.76 -7.10 18.83
C ALA A 484 -9.72 -7.15 19.96
N ARG A 485 -9.89 -6.33 21.02
CA ARG A 485 -9.00 -6.35 22.18
C ARG A 485 -9.16 -7.62 23.03
N SER A 486 -10.38 -8.12 23.15
CA SER A 486 -10.69 -9.32 23.93
C SER A 486 -10.18 -10.60 23.27
N GLN A 487 -10.12 -10.64 21.93
CA GLN A 487 -9.63 -11.80 21.16
C GLN A 487 -8.12 -11.78 20.88
N SER A 488 -7.42 -10.66 21.08
CA SER A 488 -5.97 -10.51 20.86
C SER A 488 -5.10 -11.44 21.73
N THR A 489 -5.65 -12.03 22.79
CA THR A 489 -4.95 -13.04 23.62
C THR A 489 -5.03 -14.46 23.05
N ARG A 490 -5.82 -14.70 21.99
CA ARG A 490 -6.06 -16.05 21.45
C ARG A 490 -5.61 -16.25 20.00
N HIS A 491 -5.45 -15.22 19.16
CA HIS A 491 -5.05 -15.39 17.74
C HIS A 491 -4.21 -14.24 17.16
N THR A 492 -3.15 -14.55 16.42
CA THR A 492 -2.23 -13.64 15.72
C THR A 492 -2.66 -13.35 14.27
N GLY A 493 -3.95 -13.06 14.04
CA GLY A 493 -4.53 -12.82 12.70
C GLY A 493 -4.93 -11.36 12.44
N TYR A 494 -5.04 -10.97 11.16
CA TYR A 494 -5.51 -9.64 10.74
C TYR A 494 -6.98 -9.40 11.14
N HIS A 495 -7.23 -8.49 12.08
CA HIS A 495 -8.54 -8.31 12.71
C HIS A 495 -9.59 -7.54 11.88
N SER A 496 -9.23 -6.75 10.85
CA SER A 496 -10.21 -5.89 10.15
C SER A 496 -11.27 -6.66 9.34
N VAL A 497 -10.87 -7.83 8.84
CA VAL A 497 -11.65 -8.70 7.96
C VAL A 497 -12.91 -9.26 8.63
N HIS A 498 -12.81 -9.67 9.90
CA HIS A 498 -13.93 -10.30 10.62
C HIS A 498 -15.07 -9.32 10.90
N TYR A 499 -14.70 -8.08 11.23
CA TYR A 499 -15.66 -7.04 11.53
C TYR A 499 -16.10 -6.29 10.29
N GLY A 500 -15.32 -6.36 9.20
CA GLY A 500 -15.55 -5.59 7.99
C GLY A 500 -15.31 -4.10 8.18
N SER A 501 -14.41 -3.73 9.09
CA SER A 501 -14.02 -2.34 9.36
C SER A 501 -12.57 -2.26 9.77
N THR A 502 -11.88 -1.21 9.32
CA THR A 502 -10.48 -0.96 9.66
C THR A 502 -10.26 -0.25 10.99
N LEU A 503 -11.32 0.27 11.64
CA LEU A 503 -11.33 1.12 12.87
C LEU A 503 -9.99 1.76 13.25
N ARG A 504 -9.48 2.39 12.21
CA ARG A 504 -8.50 3.44 12.06
C ARG A 504 -9.11 4.16 10.87
N ALA A 505 -9.48 5.43 11.00
CA ALA A 505 -10.25 6.14 9.98
C ALA A 505 -9.45 6.46 8.69
N GLY A 506 -8.68 5.51 8.17
CA GLY A 506 -8.08 5.54 6.84
C GLY A 506 -9.07 5.00 5.80
N ALA A 507 -8.76 5.24 4.53
CA ALA A 507 -9.57 4.72 3.43
C ALA A 507 -9.63 3.18 3.46
N PRO A 508 -10.80 2.57 3.18
CA PRO A 508 -10.94 1.12 3.10
C PRO A 508 -10.06 0.57 1.97
N GLN A 509 -9.61 -0.68 2.12
CA GLN A 509 -8.83 -1.38 1.09
C GLN A 509 -9.79 -1.89 0.00
N ASP A 510 -10.11 -1.02 -0.95
CA ASP A 510 -11.03 -1.37 -2.02
C ASP A 510 -10.40 -2.35 -3.02
N PRO A 511 -11.13 -3.40 -3.44
CA PRO A 511 -10.60 -4.40 -4.38
C PRO A 511 -10.34 -3.86 -5.79
N ILE A 512 -10.91 -2.71 -6.13
CA ILE A 512 -10.73 -2.04 -7.41
C ILE A 512 -10.18 -0.65 -7.17
N SER A 513 -9.00 -0.39 -7.74
CA SER A 513 -8.41 0.95 -7.82
C SER A 513 -8.77 1.59 -9.16
N GLY A 514 -9.32 2.81 -9.16
CA GLY A 514 -9.62 3.58 -10.39
C GLY A 514 -10.98 4.27 -10.39
N ASP A 515 -11.38 4.73 -11.58
CA ASP A 515 -12.68 5.40 -11.80
C ASP A 515 -13.82 4.38 -11.62
N MET A 516 -14.76 4.74 -10.75
CA MET A 516 -15.88 3.90 -10.36
C MET A 516 -17.17 4.64 -10.72
N PRO A 517 -18.22 3.93 -11.16
CA PRO A 517 -19.50 4.55 -11.49
C PRO A 517 -20.03 5.39 -10.31
N VAL A 518 -20.45 6.62 -10.59
CA VAL A 518 -21.07 7.48 -9.59
C VAL A 518 -22.45 6.91 -9.27
N THR A 519 -22.61 6.39 -8.05
CA THR A 519 -23.88 5.87 -7.56
C THR A 519 -24.58 6.87 -6.65
N ARG A 520 -25.91 6.73 -6.51
CA ARG A 520 -26.70 7.53 -5.58
C ARG A 520 -26.17 7.44 -4.15
N ALA A 521 -25.76 6.26 -3.70
CA ALA A 521 -25.19 6.06 -2.37
C ALA A 521 -23.89 6.85 -2.17
N ARG A 522 -22.98 6.86 -3.16
CA ARG A 522 -21.74 7.65 -3.11
C ARG A 522 -22.00 9.15 -3.12
N GLN A 523 -22.94 9.62 -3.92
CA GLN A 523 -23.36 11.02 -3.91
C GLN A 523 -23.89 11.41 -2.53
N TYR A 524 -24.73 10.57 -1.93
CA TYR A 524 -25.27 10.80 -0.60
C TYR A 524 -24.17 10.84 0.48
N LEU A 525 -23.18 9.93 0.43
CA LEU A 525 -22.01 9.96 1.33
C LEU A 525 -21.19 11.24 1.17
N ALA A 526 -20.99 11.71 -0.07
CA ALA A 526 -20.25 12.96 -0.33
C ALA A 526 -21.03 14.19 0.16
N GLU A 527 -22.35 14.24 -0.07
CA GLU A 527 -23.22 15.31 0.45
C GLU A 527 -23.24 15.31 1.99
N ALA A 528 -23.26 14.14 2.62
CA ALA A 528 -23.18 14.01 4.06
C ALA A 528 -21.85 14.55 4.61
N HIS A 529 -20.73 14.22 3.96
CA HIS A 529 -19.42 14.76 4.32
C HIS A 529 -19.37 16.29 4.23
N ASP A 530 -19.87 16.85 3.13
CA ASP A 530 -19.89 18.31 2.90
C ASP A 530 -20.82 19.04 3.89
N GLY A 531 -21.81 18.33 4.46
CA GLY A 531 -22.70 18.83 5.49
C GLY A 531 -22.13 18.78 6.92
N LEU A 532 -20.97 18.17 7.15
CA LEU A 532 -20.37 18.06 8.48
C LEU A 532 -19.79 19.41 8.95
N ASP A 533 -19.94 19.69 10.24
CA ASP A 533 -19.26 20.83 10.86
C ASP A 533 -17.75 20.56 10.96
N ALA A 534 -16.99 21.09 10.00
CA ALA A 534 -15.54 20.94 9.91
C ALA A 534 -14.77 22.13 10.53
N ALA A 535 -15.43 23.06 11.23
CA ALA A 535 -14.77 24.25 11.80
C ALA A 535 -13.64 23.89 12.79
N TRP A 536 -13.75 22.73 13.45
CA TRP A 536 -12.72 22.20 14.34
C TRP A 536 -11.38 21.89 13.65
N THR A 537 -11.35 21.83 12.31
CA THR A 537 -10.13 21.58 11.52
C THR A 537 -9.32 22.85 11.22
N GLU A 538 -9.89 24.04 11.43
CA GLU A 538 -9.23 25.32 11.14
C GLU A 538 -7.96 25.58 11.95
N PRO A 539 -7.87 25.24 13.25
CA PRO A 539 -6.65 25.40 14.02
C PRO A 539 -5.48 24.58 13.46
N ALA A 540 -4.30 25.18 13.40
CA ALA A 540 -3.10 24.50 12.91
C ALA A 540 -2.53 23.53 13.95
N ASP A 541 -2.63 23.89 15.23
CA ASP A 541 -2.14 23.07 16.35
C ASP A 541 -3.10 21.92 16.67
N ILE A 542 -2.53 20.74 16.96
CA ILE A 542 -3.31 19.53 17.21
C ILE A 542 -4.12 19.59 18.50
N VAL A 543 -3.60 20.24 19.54
CA VAL A 543 -4.29 20.40 20.82
C VAL A 543 -5.45 21.37 20.65
N GLU A 544 -5.24 22.48 19.93
CA GLU A 544 -6.30 23.43 19.62
C GLU A 544 -7.41 22.81 18.76
N ARG A 545 -7.09 21.99 17.75
CA ARG A 545 -8.09 21.22 16.99
C ARG A 545 -8.89 20.27 17.88
N PHE A 546 -8.22 19.60 18.82
CA PHE A 546 -8.88 18.69 19.73
C PHE A 546 -9.86 19.43 20.66
N GLU A 547 -9.46 20.57 21.22
CA GLU A 547 -10.36 21.39 22.04
C GLU A 547 -11.52 21.97 21.20
N ALA A 548 -11.27 22.37 19.95
CA ALA A 548 -12.33 22.81 19.04
C ALA A 548 -13.30 21.67 18.70
N PHE A 549 -12.81 20.44 18.50
CA PHE A 549 -13.66 19.26 18.29
C PHE A 549 -14.48 18.93 19.54
N ARG A 550 -13.88 19.04 20.73
CA ARG A 550 -14.61 18.85 22.00
C ARG A 550 -15.71 19.88 22.20
N ALA A 551 -15.54 21.08 21.68
CA ALA A 551 -16.53 22.15 21.74
C ALA A 551 -17.73 21.96 20.80
N LEU A 552 -17.67 21.01 19.85
CA LEU A 552 -18.82 20.67 19.00
C LEU A 552 -20.00 20.16 19.85
N GLY A 553 -21.22 20.44 19.39
CA GLY A 553 -22.43 19.86 19.96
C GLY A 553 -22.50 18.35 19.78
N ASP A 554 -23.29 17.68 20.61
CA ASP A 554 -23.40 16.21 20.58
C ASP A 554 -23.94 15.70 19.24
N ASP A 555 -24.89 16.41 18.61
CA ASP A 555 -25.41 16.08 17.28
C ASP A 555 -24.31 16.14 16.20
N ALA A 556 -23.43 17.15 16.26
CA ALA A 556 -22.32 17.29 15.32
C ALA A 556 -21.28 16.18 15.52
N LYS A 557 -20.98 15.82 16.77
CA LYS A 557 -20.10 14.68 17.09
C LYS A 557 -20.71 13.35 16.66
N ALA A 558 -22.01 13.18 16.84
CA ALA A 558 -22.75 11.99 16.41
C ALA A 558 -22.74 11.84 14.88
N ALA A 559 -22.94 12.95 14.14
CA ALA A 559 -22.81 12.96 12.68
C ALA A 559 -21.39 12.58 12.21
N TRP A 560 -20.35 13.14 12.85
CA TRP A 560 -18.96 12.76 12.57
C TRP A 560 -18.68 11.29 12.88
N LEU A 561 -19.20 10.77 13.99
CA LEU A 561 -19.06 9.37 14.36
C LEU A 561 -19.73 8.46 13.31
N ALA A 562 -20.99 8.73 12.96
CA ALA A 562 -21.73 7.97 11.97
C ALA A 562 -20.98 7.96 10.63
N TYR A 563 -20.50 9.12 10.20
CA TYR A 563 -19.74 9.25 8.95
C TYR A 563 -18.43 8.45 8.97
N ILE A 564 -17.61 8.61 10.01
CA ILE A 564 -16.30 7.93 10.10
C ILE A 564 -16.47 6.41 10.19
N VAL A 565 -17.50 5.93 10.90
CA VAL A 565 -17.81 4.51 10.94
C VAL A 565 -18.28 4.02 9.57
N ALA A 566 -19.18 4.75 8.91
CA ALA A 566 -19.70 4.39 7.59
C ALA A 566 -18.59 4.27 6.53
N VAL A 567 -17.63 5.22 6.48
CA VAL A 567 -16.51 5.17 5.52
C VAL A 567 -15.41 4.17 5.90
N SER A 568 -15.45 3.60 7.10
CA SER A 568 -14.51 2.57 7.54
C SER A 568 -14.88 1.15 7.06
N LEU A 569 -16.10 0.96 6.55
CA LEU A 569 -16.61 -0.34 6.14
C LEU A 569 -15.86 -0.89 4.91
N GLU A 570 -15.41 -2.14 5.01
CA GLU A 570 -14.77 -2.86 3.91
C GLU A 570 -15.80 -3.51 2.99
N ALA A 571 -15.51 -3.60 1.68
CA ALA A 571 -16.44 -4.22 0.73
C ALA A 571 -16.51 -5.77 0.87
N LYS A 572 -15.41 -6.40 1.29
CA LYS A 572 -15.26 -7.85 1.49
C LYS A 572 -14.09 -8.16 2.43
N GLY A 573 -14.13 -9.32 3.07
CA GLY A 573 -13.12 -9.78 4.04
C GLY A 573 -11.80 -10.31 3.44
N GLY A 574 -11.56 -10.16 2.14
CA GLY A 574 -10.33 -10.65 1.50
C GLY A 574 -10.54 -11.05 0.05
N PHE A 575 -9.59 -11.79 -0.54
CA PHE A 575 -9.70 -12.27 -1.92
C PHE A 575 -10.76 -13.35 -2.11
N LYS A 576 -11.14 -14.07 -1.03
CA LYS A 576 -12.26 -15.00 -1.04
C LYS A 576 -13.58 -14.23 -1.12
N ALA A 577 -14.46 -14.67 -2.01
CA ALA A 577 -15.63 -13.95 -2.49
C ALA A 577 -16.83 -13.97 -1.51
N GLU A 578 -16.60 -13.91 -0.20
CA GLU A 578 -17.68 -14.03 0.79
C GLU A 578 -18.11 -12.66 1.35
N GLN A 579 -19.43 -12.49 1.49
CA GLN A 579 -20.00 -11.35 2.19
C GLN A 579 -19.64 -11.39 3.68
N ILE A 580 -19.48 -10.20 4.27
CA ILE A 580 -19.17 -10.06 5.70
C ILE A 580 -20.48 -10.25 6.50
N PRO A 581 -20.59 -11.28 7.36
CA PRO A 581 -21.85 -11.60 8.06
C PRO A 581 -22.33 -10.46 8.96
N LEU A 582 -21.41 -9.75 9.62
CA LEU A 582 -21.76 -8.63 10.51
C LEU A 582 -22.39 -7.46 9.74
N GLN A 583 -21.92 -7.20 8.52
CA GLN A 583 -22.52 -6.18 7.64
C GLN A 583 -23.92 -6.59 7.17
N ASN A 584 -24.12 -7.88 6.89
CA ASN A 584 -25.45 -8.40 6.54
C ASN A 584 -26.43 -8.20 7.70
N ARG A 585 -25.97 -8.48 8.94
CA ARG A 585 -26.76 -8.22 10.13
C ARG A 585 -27.10 -6.74 10.33
N LEU A 586 -26.13 -5.83 10.11
CA LEU A 586 -26.37 -4.38 10.17
C LEU A 586 -27.43 -3.94 9.13
N ALA A 587 -27.33 -4.44 7.90
CA ALA A 587 -28.30 -4.13 6.86
C ALA A 587 -29.71 -4.63 7.21
N SER A 588 -29.82 -5.80 7.84
CA SER A 588 -31.10 -6.32 8.34
C SER A 588 -31.67 -5.49 9.49
N ILE A 589 -30.83 -4.96 10.39
CA ILE A 589 -31.25 -4.04 11.46
C ILE A 589 -31.75 -2.70 10.87
N LEU A 590 -31.06 -2.20 9.84
CA LEU A 590 -31.39 -0.96 9.14
C LEU A 590 -32.54 -1.12 8.14
N GLU A 591 -33.09 -2.34 7.97
CA GLU A 591 -34.16 -2.67 7.02
C GLU A 591 -33.88 -2.12 5.61
N ILE A 592 -32.64 -2.29 5.13
CA ILE A 592 -32.17 -1.65 3.89
C ILE A 592 -32.89 -2.22 2.65
N ASP A 593 -33.69 -1.38 2.01
CA ASP A 593 -34.19 -1.63 0.66
C ASP A 593 -33.11 -1.28 -0.39
N VAL A 594 -32.27 -2.26 -0.73
CA VAL A 594 -31.21 -2.14 -1.76
C VAL A 594 -31.77 -1.62 -3.09
N ALA A 595 -32.99 -2.06 -3.42
CA ALA A 595 -33.67 -1.74 -4.65
C ALA A 595 -33.97 -0.22 -4.75
N ALA A 596 -34.23 0.47 -3.64
CA ALA A 596 -34.40 1.93 -3.61
C ALA A 596 -33.11 2.71 -3.95
N TRP A 597 -31.94 2.11 -3.73
CA TRP A 597 -30.64 2.73 -3.95
C TRP A 597 -29.98 2.34 -5.27
N TRP A 598 -30.26 1.12 -5.76
CA TRP A 598 -29.58 0.55 -6.92
C TRP A 598 -30.55 -0.22 -7.82
N ARG A 599 -30.39 -0.02 -9.14
CA ARG A 599 -31.17 -0.71 -10.18
C ARG A 599 -30.24 -1.26 -11.26
N PRO A 600 -30.52 -2.44 -11.81
CA PRO A 600 -29.75 -2.96 -12.93
C PRO A 600 -30.06 -2.16 -14.20
N THR A 601 -29.02 -1.70 -14.88
CA THR A 601 -29.05 -1.02 -16.18
C THR A 601 -28.25 -1.82 -17.20
N ALA A 602 -28.33 -1.43 -18.48
CA ALA A 602 -27.50 -2.03 -19.52
C ALA A 602 -26.01 -1.91 -19.17
N GLU A 603 -25.58 -0.71 -18.78
CA GLU A 603 -24.18 -0.39 -18.46
C GLU A 603 -23.67 -1.08 -17.19
N ASN A 604 -24.45 -1.07 -16.10
CA ASN A 604 -23.95 -1.51 -14.80
C ASN A 604 -24.02 -3.03 -14.59
N PHE A 605 -24.91 -3.75 -15.31
CA PHE A 605 -25.17 -5.17 -15.10
C PHE A 605 -25.46 -5.96 -16.38
N PHE A 606 -26.47 -5.61 -17.17
CA PHE A 606 -26.97 -6.50 -18.25
C PHE A 606 -25.96 -6.72 -19.39
N ASP A 607 -25.18 -5.71 -19.78
CA ASP A 607 -24.13 -5.89 -20.79
C ASP A 607 -22.92 -6.68 -20.28
N ARG A 608 -22.81 -6.87 -18.97
CA ARG A 608 -21.66 -7.48 -18.29
C ARG A 608 -21.89 -8.94 -17.91
N VAL A 609 -23.12 -9.44 -18.04
CA VAL A 609 -23.48 -10.85 -17.88
C VAL A 609 -23.74 -11.51 -19.23
N ASN A 610 -23.73 -12.84 -19.30
CA ASN A 610 -23.98 -13.55 -20.57
C ASN A 610 -25.48 -13.52 -20.93
N LYS A 611 -25.81 -13.69 -22.22
CA LYS A 611 -27.20 -13.68 -22.72
C LYS A 611 -28.09 -14.72 -22.02
N GLY A 612 -27.54 -15.89 -21.69
CA GLY A 612 -28.27 -16.95 -20.98
C GLY A 612 -28.73 -16.52 -19.59
N THR A 613 -27.85 -15.89 -18.81
CA THR A 613 -28.16 -15.33 -17.48
C THR A 613 -29.29 -14.29 -17.53
N ILE A 614 -29.33 -13.44 -18.56
CA ILE A 614 -30.41 -12.46 -18.73
C ILE A 614 -31.75 -13.16 -19.05
N LEU A 615 -31.71 -14.20 -19.89
CA LEU A 615 -32.92 -14.97 -20.22
C LEU A 615 -33.45 -15.77 -19.02
N THR A 616 -32.56 -16.35 -18.20
CA THR A 616 -32.95 -17.00 -16.94
C THR A 616 -33.62 -15.99 -16.01
N LEU A 617 -33.02 -14.81 -15.86
CA LEU A 617 -33.62 -13.74 -15.06
C LEU A 617 -35.01 -13.32 -15.57
N LEU A 618 -35.18 -13.16 -16.89
CA LEU A 618 -36.49 -12.84 -17.47
C LEU A 618 -37.51 -13.96 -17.23
N ASN A 619 -37.07 -15.21 -17.18
CA ASN A 619 -37.92 -16.34 -16.82
C ASN A 619 -38.32 -16.29 -15.35
N ASP A 620 -37.39 -15.93 -14.45
CA ASP A 620 -37.66 -15.83 -13.02
C ASP A 620 -38.64 -14.68 -12.70
N VAL A 621 -38.56 -13.57 -13.43
CA VAL A 621 -39.38 -12.37 -13.21
C VAL A 621 -40.73 -12.41 -13.94
N GLY A 622 -40.78 -12.97 -15.15
CA GLY A 622 -41.99 -12.93 -16.00
C GLY A 622 -42.29 -14.20 -16.78
N GLY A 623 -41.66 -15.32 -16.43
CA GLY A 623 -41.91 -16.63 -16.99
C GLY A 623 -41.43 -16.84 -18.43
N GLY A 624 -41.77 -18.02 -18.97
CA GLY A 624 -41.32 -18.44 -20.31
C GLY A 624 -41.85 -17.55 -21.45
N SER A 625 -42.99 -16.89 -21.27
CA SER A 625 -43.58 -16.00 -22.29
C SER A 625 -42.75 -14.72 -22.48
N LEU A 626 -42.27 -14.12 -21.39
CA LEU A 626 -41.38 -12.96 -21.42
C LEU A 626 -40.01 -13.32 -22.00
N THR A 627 -39.50 -14.50 -21.63
CA THR A 627 -38.23 -15.04 -22.14
C THR A 627 -38.28 -15.28 -23.65
N ALA A 628 -39.35 -15.90 -24.14
CA ALA A 628 -39.53 -16.18 -25.57
C ALA A 628 -39.56 -14.90 -26.43
N ARG A 629 -40.15 -13.79 -25.92
CA ARG A 629 -40.16 -12.49 -26.62
C ARG A 629 -38.76 -11.89 -26.80
N HIS A 630 -37.84 -12.20 -25.88
CA HIS A 630 -36.48 -11.65 -25.86
C HIS A 630 -35.42 -12.61 -26.41
N ALA A 631 -35.72 -13.91 -26.52
CA ALA A 631 -34.77 -14.94 -26.94
C ALA A 631 -34.16 -14.69 -28.35
N THR A 632 -34.95 -14.14 -29.27
CA THR A 632 -34.52 -13.87 -30.66
C THR A 632 -33.74 -12.56 -30.83
N LEU A 633 -33.72 -11.69 -29.82
CA LEU A 633 -33.05 -10.39 -29.87
C LEU A 633 -31.53 -10.52 -29.67
N LYS A 634 -30.79 -9.50 -30.11
CA LYS A 634 -29.34 -9.39 -29.85
C LYS A 634 -29.09 -8.96 -28.39
N LYS A 635 -27.94 -9.33 -27.83
CA LYS A 635 -27.61 -9.07 -26.40
C LYS A 635 -27.85 -7.60 -25.98
N GLY A 636 -27.34 -6.64 -26.74
CA GLY A 636 -27.53 -5.21 -26.41
C GLY A 636 -28.98 -4.73 -26.51
N GLU A 637 -29.78 -5.32 -27.41
CA GLU A 637 -31.23 -5.03 -27.50
C GLU A 637 -32.00 -5.61 -26.32
N ILE A 638 -31.60 -6.81 -25.85
CA ILE A 638 -32.13 -7.42 -24.63
C ILE A 638 -31.76 -6.57 -23.41
N ALA A 639 -30.50 -6.16 -23.29
CA ALA A 639 -30.02 -5.33 -22.17
C ALA A 639 -30.79 -4.01 -22.06
N ALA A 640 -30.97 -3.30 -23.19
CA ALA A 640 -31.76 -2.07 -23.23
C ALA A 640 -33.26 -2.30 -22.93
N SER A 641 -33.82 -3.45 -23.32
CA SER A 641 -35.20 -3.82 -22.97
C SER A 641 -35.34 -4.14 -21.47
N CYS A 642 -34.38 -4.89 -20.91
CA CYS A 642 -34.31 -5.18 -19.49
C CYS A 642 -34.16 -3.91 -18.66
N GLU A 643 -33.31 -2.96 -19.05
CA GLU A 643 -33.20 -1.68 -18.34
C GLU A 643 -34.57 -0.98 -18.21
N LYS A 644 -35.34 -0.88 -19.30
CA LYS A 644 -36.70 -0.31 -19.26
C LYS A 644 -37.68 -1.12 -18.43
N LEU A 645 -37.55 -2.45 -18.42
CA LEU A 645 -38.41 -3.33 -17.64
C LEU A 645 -38.16 -3.16 -16.14
N PHE A 646 -36.89 -3.23 -15.72
CA PHE A 646 -36.48 -3.12 -14.32
C PHE A 646 -36.50 -1.67 -13.79
N ALA A 647 -36.57 -0.68 -14.68
CA ALA A 647 -36.95 0.70 -14.36
C ALA A 647 -38.48 0.90 -14.21
N GLY A 648 -39.29 -0.10 -14.53
CA GLY A 648 -40.76 -0.02 -14.46
C GLY A 648 -41.42 0.78 -15.59
N GLU A 649 -40.69 1.09 -16.66
CA GLU A 649 -41.16 1.84 -17.84
C GLU A 649 -41.87 0.96 -18.86
N SER A 650 -41.67 -0.37 -18.79
CA SER A 650 -42.29 -1.33 -19.70
C SER A 650 -43.75 -1.62 -19.35
N ILE A 651 -44.59 -1.75 -20.38
CA ILE A 651 -45.99 -2.16 -20.23
C ILE A 651 -46.03 -3.69 -20.14
N VAL A 652 -46.09 -4.20 -18.91
CA VAL A 652 -46.20 -5.63 -18.57
C VAL A 652 -47.28 -5.84 -17.51
N GLU A 653 -47.59 -7.11 -17.23
CA GLU A 653 -48.50 -7.52 -16.18
C GLU A 653 -48.07 -6.93 -14.81
N PRO A 654 -49.02 -6.51 -13.93
CA PRO A 654 -48.69 -5.87 -12.66
C PRO A 654 -47.70 -6.66 -11.79
N ASP A 655 -47.89 -7.98 -11.70
CA ASP A 655 -47.04 -8.86 -10.89
C ASP A 655 -45.61 -8.94 -11.44
N VAL A 656 -45.44 -8.93 -12.77
CA VAL A 656 -44.13 -8.91 -13.44
C VAL A 656 -43.44 -7.57 -13.22
N LYS A 657 -44.20 -6.47 -13.23
CA LYS A 657 -43.68 -5.13 -12.95
C LYS A 657 -43.21 -5.02 -11.50
N GLU A 658 -43.98 -5.54 -10.55
CA GLU A 658 -43.62 -5.56 -9.13
C GLU A 658 -42.37 -6.41 -8.89
N ALA A 659 -42.32 -7.62 -9.46
CA ALA A 659 -41.15 -8.50 -9.37
C ALA A 659 -39.89 -7.84 -9.97
N ALA A 660 -40.00 -7.17 -11.13
CA ALA A 660 -38.89 -6.45 -11.75
C ALA A 660 -38.40 -5.27 -10.90
N LEU A 661 -39.32 -4.54 -10.25
CA LEU A 661 -38.98 -3.43 -9.35
C LEU A 661 -38.43 -3.90 -7.99
N ALA A 662 -38.72 -5.11 -7.55
CA ALA A 662 -38.14 -5.67 -6.34
C ALA A 662 -36.77 -6.33 -6.57
N TRP A 663 -36.45 -6.68 -7.82
CA TRP A 663 -35.29 -7.51 -8.12
C TRP A 663 -33.95 -6.77 -8.06
N VAL A 664 -32.99 -7.39 -7.37
CA VAL A 664 -31.56 -7.08 -7.37
C VAL A 664 -30.75 -8.39 -7.39
N PRO A 665 -29.53 -8.42 -7.96
CA PRO A 665 -28.69 -9.62 -7.98
C PRO A 665 -28.19 -9.99 -6.57
N ASN A 666 -27.89 -11.27 -6.32
CA ASN A 666 -27.42 -11.75 -5.01
C ASN A 666 -26.16 -11.01 -4.51
N ALA A 667 -25.25 -10.64 -5.41
CA ALA A 667 -24.07 -9.81 -5.10
C ALA A 667 -24.42 -8.46 -4.45
N MET A 668 -25.62 -7.92 -4.70
CA MET A 668 -26.11 -6.66 -4.13
C MET A 668 -26.99 -6.89 -2.89
N ARG A 669 -27.50 -8.10 -2.67
CA ARG A 669 -28.31 -8.43 -1.48
C ARG A 669 -27.43 -8.61 -0.26
N PHE A 670 -27.98 -8.35 0.92
CA PHE A 670 -27.37 -8.75 2.19
C PHE A 670 -27.90 -10.14 2.55
N LEU A 671 -27.05 -11.16 2.46
CA LEU A 671 -27.44 -12.56 2.67
C LEU A 671 -27.24 -12.95 4.14
N ASP A 672 -28.32 -13.01 4.91
CA ASP A 672 -28.26 -13.50 6.29
C ASP A 672 -28.00 -15.02 6.31
N ARG A 673 -26.72 -15.41 6.40
CA ARG A 673 -26.35 -16.77 6.76
C ARG A 673 -26.55 -16.91 8.27
N VAL A 674 -27.72 -17.38 8.69
CA VAL A 674 -27.86 -17.94 10.03
C VAL A 674 -27.02 -19.21 10.04
N PRO A 675 -25.99 -19.35 10.89
CA PRO A 675 -25.23 -20.59 10.95
C PRO A 675 -26.18 -21.74 11.31
N GLU A 676 -26.28 -22.74 10.43
CA GLU A 676 -26.89 -24.02 10.76
C GLU A 676 -26.06 -24.63 11.90
N GLN A 677 -26.68 -24.70 13.08
CA GLN A 677 -26.24 -25.47 14.25
C GLN A 677 -24.83 -25.11 14.77
N ALA A 678 -24.79 -24.20 15.74
CA ALA A 678 -23.71 -24.20 16.71
C ALA A 678 -23.74 -25.56 17.44
N GLU A 679 -22.76 -26.43 17.18
CA GLU A 679 -22.44 -27.54 18.08
C GLU A 679 -22.26 -26.98 19.50
N GLU A 680 -22.77 -27.74 20.47
CA GLU A 680 -23.00 -27.28 21.84
C GLU A 680 -21.77 -26.63 22.51
N PRO A 681 -21.98 -25.72 23.48
CA PRO A 681 -20.88 -25.11 24.20
C PRO A 681 -20.10 -26.20 24.96
N PHE A 682 -18.81 -26.31 24.65
CA PHE A 682 -17.86 -27.11 25.41
C PHE A 682 -17.88 -26.65 26.88
N ASP A 683 -18.45 -27.47 27.75
CA ASP A 683 -18.56 -27.23 29.19
C ASP A 683 -17.17 -27.43 29.83
N ALA A 684 -16.45 -26.32 29.99
CA ALA A 684 -15.18 -26.28 30.73
C ALA A 684 -15.29 -25.29 31.88
N LEU A 685 -16.15 -25.61 32.84
CA LEU A 685 -16.06 -25.13 34.22
C LEU A 685 -16.13 -26.32 35.18
N GLY A 686 -15.03 -27.08 35.23
CA GLY A 686 -14.73 -27.97 36.35
C GLY A 686 -13.86 -27.24 37.37
N ASP A 687 -14.41 -27.07 38.57
CA ASP A 687 -13.80 -26.75 39.86
C ASP A 687 -12.33 -26.28 39.89
N LEU A 688 -12.12 -25.03 40.34
CA LEU A 688 -10.93 -24.68 41.09
C LEU A 688 -11.33 -24.34 42.53
N ASP A 689 -10.87 -25.23 43.40
CA ASP A 689 -11.07 -25.28 44.83
C ASP A 689 -10.80 -23.97 45.57
N VAL A 690 -11.67 -23.76 46.56
CA VAL A 690 -11.53 -22.80 47.64
C VAL A 690 -10.43 -23.29 48.58
N ALA A 691 -9.33 -22.54 48.69
CA ALA A 691 -8.38 -22.70 49.78
C ALA A 691 -8.28 -21.40 50.59
N GLU A 692 -9.06 -21.34 51.67
CA GLU A 692 -8.76 -20.48 52.82
C GLU A 692 -7.44 -20.93 53.46
N SER A 693 -6.52 -20.00 53.71
CA SER A 693 -5.49 -20.18 54.73
C SER A 693 -5.21 -18.86 55.46
N ASP A 694 -5.47 -18.90 56.76
CA ASP A 694 -5.21 -17.88 57.78
C ASP A 694 -3.75 -17.40 57.86
N GLY A 695 -3.59 -16.09 58.12
CA GLY A 695 -2.96 -15.61 59.37
C GLY A 695 -1.45 -15.35 59.44
N ALA A 696 -1.12 -14.16 60.00
CA ALA A 696 0.12 -13.65 60.62
C ALA A 696 0.91 -12.65 59.75
N ASP A 697 0.76 -11.34 59.94
CA ASP A 697 1.33 -10.48 61.01
C ASP A 697 2.82 -10.15 60.78
N ASP A 698 3.09 -8.89 60.42
CA ASP A 698 4.15 -8.12 61.06
C ASP A 698 3.87 -6.60 60.89
N SER A 699 3.50 -6.01 62.02
CA SER A 699 3.60 -4.59 62.42
C SER A 699 5.01 -3.97 62.16
N GLU A 700 5.30 -2.67 62.16
CA GLU A 700 4.81 -1.54 62.96
C GLU A 700 5.49 -0.22 62.48
N THR A 701 4.95 0.92 62.94
CA THR A 701 5.48 2.33 63.00
C THR A 701 5.31 3.25 61.77
N ASP A 702 4.93 4.53 61.88
CA ASP A 702 4.29 5.35 62.93
C ASP A 702 3.98 6.74 62.33
N ASP A 703 3.04 7.46 62.96
CA ASP A 703 2.71 8.90 62.87
C ASP A 703 2.19 9.48 61.53
N GLY A 704 1.12 10.28 61.48
CA GLY A 704 0.37 10.93 62.54
C GLY A 704 -0.40 12.12 61.95
N ASP A 705 -1.60 12.29 62.50
CA ASP A 705 -2.46 13.48 62.53
C ASP A 705 -3.54 13.70 61.46
N ALA A 706 -4.75 13.81 62.02
CA ALA A 706 -6.05 13.91 61.42
C ALA A 706 -6.59 15.32 61.59
N VAL A 707 -7.46 15.78 60.69
CA VAL A 707 -8.73 16.44 61.08
C VAL A 707 -9.77 16.23 59.97
N THR A 708 -10.84 15.51 60.29
CA THR A 708 -12.15 15.67 59.66
C THR A 708 -13.20 15.75 60.76
N ALA A 709 -14.13 16.71 60.67
CA ALA A 709 -15.41 16.65 61.37
C ALA A 709 -16.50 17.35 60.55
N ALA A 710 -17.56 16.62 60.25
CA ALA A 710 -18.82 17.04 59.64
C ALA A 710 -19.79 17.64 60.73
N PRO A 711 -21.14 17.69 60.62
CA PRO A 711 -22.09 17.60 59.48
C PRO A 711 -23.34 18.56 59.55
N THR A 712 -24.21 18.46 58.53
CA THR A 712 -25.72 18.50 58.50
C THR A 712 -26.58 19.74 58.88
N ALA A 713 -27.43 20.10 57.88
CA ALA A 713 -28.89 20.33 57.88
C ALA A 713 -29.54 21.50 58.65
N SER A 714 -30.25 22.38 57.91
CA SER A 714 -31.55 22.95 58.32
C SER A 714 -32.27 23.67 57.16
N ALA A 715 -33.56 23.40 57.00
CA ALA A 715 -34.60 24.26 56.44
C ALA A 715 -35.79 24.18 57.45
N PRO A 716 -36.68 25.19 57.65
CA PRO A 716 -37.58 25.69 56.60
C PRO A 716 -38.05 27.18 56.69
N ALA A 717 -38.74 27.62 55.62
CA ALA A 717 -39.91 28.52 55.48
C ALA A 717 -40.14 29.77 56.36
N GLU A 718 -40.40 30.94 55.75
CA GLU A 718 -41.74 31.59 55.63
C GLU A 718 -41.70 33.07 55.17
N ALA A 719 -42.76 33.46 54.44
CA ALA A 719 -43.41 34.78 54.30
C ALA A 719 -42.97 35.80 53.22
N ASP A 720 -43.85 35.86 52.20
CA ASP A 720 -44.37 36.97 51.37
C ASP A 720 -44.04 38.44 51.72
N GLU A 721 -43.86 39.28 50.69
CA GLU A 721 -44.85 40.32 50.33
C GLU A 721 -44.50 41.08 49.02
N ASP A 722 -45.56 41.34 48.26
CA ASP A 722 -45.70 42.06 46.99
C ASP A 722 -45.15 43.51 46.94
N GLU A 723 -44.71 43.97 45.75
CA GLU A 723 -45.33 45.15 45.10
C GLU A 723 -44.95 45.32 43.60
N LEU A 724 -45.94 45.01 42.75
CA LEU A 724 -46.44 45.72 41.55
C LEU A 724 -45.53 46.65 40.72
N ALA A 725 -45.53 46.42 39.39
CA ALA A 725 -46.13 47.37 38.43
C ALA A 725 -46.33 46.76 37.02
N ALA A 726 -47.51 47.06 36.47
CA ALA A 726 -48.12 46.59 35.23
C ALA A 726 -47.49 47.11 33.92
N ALA A 727 -47.69 46.38 32.82
CA ALA A 727 -48.56 46.79 31.69
C ALA A 727 -48.45 45.80 30.50
N GLU A 728 -49.57 45.14 30.17
CA GLU A 728 -49.84 44.53 28.86
C GLU A 728 -50.18 45.62 27.82
N ALA A 729 -49.66 45.46 26.61
CA ALA A 729 -50.37 45.62 25.33
C ALA A 729 -49.62 44.86 24.24
#